data_AF-A0A6A6LEF3-F1
#
_entry.id   AF-A0A6A6LEF3-F1
#
_cell.length_a   1.000
_cell.length_b   1.000
_cell.length_c   1.000
_cell.angle_alpha   90.00
_cell.angle_beta   90.00
_cell.angle_gamma   90.00
#
_symmetry.space_group_name_H-M   'P 1'
#
loop_
_entity.id
_entity.type
_entity.pdbx_description
1 polymer ?
#
loop_
_entity_poly.entity_id
_entity_poly.type
_entity_poly.pdbx_seq_one_letter_code
_entity_poly.pdbx_strand_id
1 'polypeptide(L)'
;MMVLALMLSHLIRETVNCGKAMLATAIVGRDDSSDLGSNSKDTGSIQNLIQKDRVLAAVSDELKYLKTSISDRSRQSIELRARMDESTSIETANKKAFEDEIHGSLNTILAADDDRRAVFQFSHEEDRQNVAEKWIHMFRTLIDERGPWSANPFPNSVVMHWKLDKTEDAWRRRPKLRRNYHFDDKLCHPPSTASSNEDTLPVNENKDGFVGHIPEQMKRFLLKGVRRITDEGSSEAGENDVEPSTQKAFISEDLSESQCLELAKGSSDQKDVIQDKRDASSSSQETETSEVLLSVPCVLVTPKRKLAGKLAIMKNFLHFFGEFLVEGTGGSSVFKKFDASSNSDGAKSKLEQKSKSLKWPMHADFCPLKGVSVDNVETVNENMHQRQLKHVKRHRRWNIGKIKTVHWTRYLLRYTAIEIFFGDSVASVFLNFESLKDAKEVGTVIVATRNEFLFPKGSKDKSGTIMFVDRRVALEMAEVARERWRRRDITNFEYLMILNTLAGRSYNDLTQYPIFPWVLADYSSDVLDFNKSSTFRDLTKPVGALDLKRFEVFEDRYRNFSDPDIPSFYYGSHYSSMGIVLYYLLRLEPFTSLHRNLQGGKFDHADRLFQGIEGTYRNCLSNTSDVKELIPEFFYMPEFLVNSNSYHLGVKQDGEPIGDVCLPPWAKGSPELFISKNREALESEYVSSNLHHWIDLVFGYKQRGKPAVEAANIFYYLTYEGAVDLDTMEDELQRSAIEDQIANFGQTPIQIFRKKHPRRGPPIPIAHPLHFAPDSINLTSIVWYKLSSISCIIYGILDSHIVLVNQGLTLSVKLWLTTQLQSGGNFTFSSLQEPFFGVGSDVLSARRIGSPLAENIELGAQCFATMQTPTENFLISCGNWENSFQVISLNDGRIVQSIRQHKDVVSCVAVTADGSILATGSYDTTVMVWEVLRVRGTEKRVRNTQTELPRKEYVIAETPFHILCGHDDIITCLYVSAELDIVISGSKDGTCVFHTLREGRYIRSLRHPSGSALSKLVASRHGRIVFYADDDLSLHLYSINGKHLATSESNGRLNCVELSGCGEFLVCAGDQGQITVRSMNTLDIVKKYNGVGKVITCLTVTPEECFLAGTKDGILLVYSIENPQLRKTSAPRNVKSKLSATG
;
A
#
# COMPACT_ATOMS: atom_id res chain seq x y z
N MET A 1 -83.98 47.40 -6.36
CA MET A 1 -85.02 46.46 -6.82
C MET A 1 -85.52 45.52 -5.73
N MET A 2 -84.65 44.85 -4.95
CA MET A 2 -85.08 44.00 -3.84
C MET A 2 -85.82 44.75 -2.71
N VAL A 3 -85.45 46.01 -2.44
CA VAL A 3 -86.13 46.91 -1.49
C VAL A 3 -87.54 47.32 -1.97
N LEU A 4 -87.72 47.49 -3.29
CA LEU A 4 -89.03 47.80 -3.88
C LEU A 4 -89.98 46.59 -3.81
N ALA A 5 -89.46 45.38 -4.04
CA ALA A 5 -90.21 44.13 -3.92
C ALA A 5 -90.61 43.80 -2.47
N LEU A 6 -89.75 44.14 -1.49
CA LEU A 6 -90.06 44.02 -0.06
C LEU A 6 -91.13 45.02 0.40
N MET A 7 -91.12 46.27 -0.11
CA MET A 7 -92.19 47.23 0.19
C MET A 7 -93.53 46.85 -0.43
N LEU A 8 -93.56 46.38 -1.68
CA LEU A 8 -94.78 45.90 -2.34
C LEU A 8 -95.34 44.64 -1.66
N SER A 9 -94.48 43.71 -1.24
CA SER A 9 -94.87 42.54 -0.44
C SER A 9 -95.45 42.94 0.92
N HIS A 10 -94.90 43.96 1.57
CA HIS A 10 -95.40 44.45 2.86
C HIS A 10 -96.75 45.16 2.70
N LEU A 11 -96.91 45.96 1.65
CA LEU A 11 -98.16 46.66 1.33
C LEU A 11 -99.29 45.70 0.95
N ILE A 12 -99.00 44.64 0.18
CA ILE A 12 -99.95 43.56 -0.17
C ILE A 12 -100.31 42.75 1.09
N ARG A 13 -99.35 42.48 1.98
CA ARG A 13 -99.60 41.80 3.25
C ARG A 13 -100.45 42.65 4.20
N GLU A 14 -100.21 43.96 4.28
CA GLU A 14 -101.02 44.89 5.07
C GLU A 14 -102.44 45.07 4.51
N THR A 15 -102.61 45.16 3.18
CA THR A 15 -103.95 45.22 2.57
C THR A 15 -104.74 43.91 2.74
N VAL A 16 -104.08 42.74 2.66
CA VAL A 16 -104.71 41.44 2.97
C VAL A 16 -105.03 41.29 4.46
N ASN A 17 -104.20 41.83 5.36
CA ASN A 17 -104.48 41.83 6.79
C ASN A 17 -105.60 42.80 7.17
N CYS A 18 -105.69 43.99 6.55
CA CYS A 18 -106.81 44.92 6.70
C CYS A 18 -108.12 44.32 6.15
N GLY A 19 -108.07 43.60 5.02
CA GLY A 19 -109.22 42.87 4.47
C GLY A 19 -109.67 41.71 5.36
N LYS A 20 -108.74 40.98 6.00
CA LYS A 20 -109.05 39.94 7.01
C LYS A 20 -109.62 40.53 8.30
N ALA A 21 -109.19 41.72 8.73
CA ALA A 21 -109.71 42.40 9.91
C ALA A 21 -111.15 42.93 9.73
N MET A 22 -111.55 43.33 8.51
CA MET A 22 -112.93 43.71 8.19
C MET A 22 -113.90 42.52 8.02
N LEU A 23 -113.39 41.33 7.65
CA LEU A 23 -114.19 40.09 7.57
C LEU A 23 -114.28 39.34 8.91
N ALA A 24 -113.29 39.50 9.81
CA ALA A 24 -113.28 38.89 11.14
C ALA A 24 -114.11 39.66 12.20
N THR A 25 -114.63 40.85 11.88
CA THR A 25 -115.46 41.67 12.79
C THR A 25 -116.98 41.50 12.59
N ALA A 26 -117.42 40.64 11.67
CA ALA A 26 -118.84 40.24 11.53
C ALA A 26 -119.14 38.81 12.05
N ILE A 27 -118.12 38.05 12.49
CA ILE A 27 -118.24 36.63 12.91
C ILE A 27 -117.62 36.42 14.31
N VAL A 28 -117.72 37.41 15.20
CA VAL A 28 -117.47 37.24 16.64
C VAL A 28 -118.59 37.91 17.41
N GLY A 29 -119.53 37.10 17.87
CA GLY A 29 -120.70 37.56 18.61
C GLY A 29 -121.38 36.43 19.37
N ARG A 30 -120.66 35.91 20.38
CA ARG A 30 -121.14 35.21 21.58
C ARG A 30 -121.63 33.76 21.46
N ASP A 31 -120.85 32.91 22.13
CA ASP A 31 -121.32 31.82 22.98
C ASP A 31 -122.40 32.30 23.97
N ASP A 32 -123.48 31.53 24.15
CA ASP A 32 -123.74 30.82 25.42
C ASP A 32 -125.00 29.92 25.37
N SER A 33 -124.79 28.68 25.82
CA SER A 33 -125.69 27.74 26.52
C SER A 33 -127.04 27.26 25.94
N SER A 34 -127.11 25.93 25.86
CA SER A 34 -128.19 24.99 26.23
C SER A 34 -129.51 24.91 25.45
N ASP A 35 -129.74 23.68 24.98
CA ASP A 35 -130.99 22.88 24.95
C ASP A 35 -132.11 23.08 23.90
N LEU A 36 -132.38 21.92 23.25
CA LEU A 36 -133.64 21.34 22.74
C LEU A 36 -134.40 21.97 21.53
N GLY A 37 -134.49 21.17 20.44
CA GLY A 37 -135.77 20.85 19.80
C GLY A 37 -136.09 21.32 18.35
N SER A 38 -136.04 20.37 17.40
CA SER A 38 -136.94 20.12 16.23
C SER A 38 -137.11 21.08 15.01
N ASN A 39 -136.78 20.54 13.82
CA ASN A 39 -137.49 20.48 12.51
C ASN A 39 -138.21 21.70 11.84
N SER A 40 -137.80 22.06 10.59
CA SER A 40 -138.42 21.68 9.28
C SER A 40 -138.38 22.74 8.12
N LYS A 41 -137.92 22.28 6.93
CA LYS A 41 -138.41 22.43 5.51
C LYS A 41 -138.56 23.80 4.80
N ASP A 42 -137.84 24.03 3.67
CA ASP A 42 -138.19 23.88 2.21
C ASP A 42 -138.86 25.15 1.62
N THR A 43 -138.66 25.68 0.39
CA THR A 43 -138.12 25.26 -0.93
C THR A 43 -137.99 26.49 -1.86
N GLY A 44 -137.22 26.42 -2.96
CA GLY A 44 -137.21 27.45 -4.02
C GLY A 44 -136.10 27.32 -5.07
N SER A 45 -136.03 26.19 -5.79
CA SER A 45 -135.11 25.91 -6.91
C SER A 45 -135.76 26.21 -8.26
N ILE A 46 -135.02 26.81 -9.23
CA ILE A 46 -135.01 26.45 -10.68
C ILE A 46 -134.23 27.46 -11.59
N GLN A 47 -133.76 28.63 -11.11
CA GLN A 47 -133.05 29.60 -11.98
C GLN A 47 -131.50 29.47 -12.04
N ASN A 48 -130.88 28.58 -11.27
CA ASN A 48 -129.42 28.57 -11.05
C ASN A 48 -128.61 27.54 -11.86
N LEU A 49 -129.24 26.79 -12.77
CA LEU A 49 -128.59 25.64 -13.40
C LEU A 49 -127.82 25.96 -14.69
N ILE A 50 -128.09 27.08 -15.36
CA ILE A 50 -127.47 27.42 -16.66
C ILE A 50 -126.19 28.29 -16.51
N GLN A 51 -125.96 28.93 -15.36
CA GLN A 51 -124.73 29.70 -15.09
C GLN A 51 -123.60 28.88 -14.45
N LYS A 52 -123.88 27.70 -13.90
CA LYS A 52 -122.90 26.91 -13.12
C LYS A 52 -121.88 26.16 -14.00
N ASP A 53 -122.30 25.68 -15.17
CA ASP A 53 -121.45 24.83 -16.02
C ASP A 53 -120.36 25.60 -16.78
N ARG A 54 -120.60 26.87 -17.15
CA ARG A 54 -119.55 27.70 -17.78
C ARG A 54 -118.48 28.17 -16.80
N VAL A 55 -118.84 28.39 -15.53
CA VAL A 55 -117.90 28.78 -14.48
C VAL A 55 -117.05 27.59 -14.04
N LEU A 56 -117.62 26.39 -13.98
CA LEU A 56 -116.86 25.17 -13.65
C LEU A 56 -115.81 24.80 -14.71
N ALA A 57 -116.07 25.05 -16.00
CA ALA A 57 -115.09 24.83 -17.06
C ALA A 57 -113.91 25.81 -16.97
N ALA A 58 -114.17 27.11 -16.76
CA ALA A 58 -113.13 28.13 -16.62
C ALA A 58 -112.28 27.91 -15.34
N VAL A 59 -112.91 27.52 -14.24
CA VAL A 59 -112.20 27.18 -12.99
C VAL A 59 -111.34 25.92 -13.18
N SER A 60 -111.81 24.92 -13.92
CA SER A 60 -111.03 23.70 -14.19
C SER A 60 -109.77 23.97 -15.04
N ASP A 61 -109.85 24.88 -16.01
CA ASP A 61 -108.71 25.25 -16.85
C ASP A 61 -107.70 26.13 -16.09
N GLU A 62 -108.16 27.07 -15.26
CA GLU A 62 -107.32 27.81 -14.31
C GLU A 62 -106.64 26.88 -13.29
N LEU A 63 -107.37 25.89 -12.76
CA LEU A 63 -106.80 24.90 -11.83
C LEU A 63 -105.74 24.02 -12.50
N LYS A 64 -105.94 23.66 -13.78
CA LYS A 64 -104.90 22.97 -14.57
C LYS A 64 -103.68 23.86 -14.77
N TYR A 65 -103.89 25.12 -15.16
CA TYR A 65 -102.79 26.08 -15.38
C TYR A 65 -102.00 26.35 -14.09
N LEU A 66 -102.68 26.55 -12.96
CA LEU A 66 -102.06 26.69 -11.64
C LEU A 66 -101.31 25.43 -11.24
N LYS A 67 -101.87 24.24 -11.50
CA LYS A 67 -101.21 22.97 -11.17
C LYS A 67 -99.97 22.75 -12.03
N THR A 68 -100.00 23.10 -13.31
CA THR A 68 -98.82 23.08 -14.18
C THR A 68 -97.79 24.12 -13.74
N SER A 69 -98.21 25.34 -13.39
CA SER A 69 -97.31 26.42 -12.93
C SER A 69 -96.65 26.10 -11.58
N ILE A 70 -97.40 25.50 -10.65
CA ILE A 70 -96.87 25.00 -9.37
C ILE A 70 -95.91 23.84 -9.63
N SER A 71 -96.24 22.92 -10.54
CA SER A 71 -95.33 21.82 -10.89
C SER A 71 -94.04 22.34 -11.54
N ASP A 72 -94.11 23.35 -12.41
CA ASP A 72 -92.94 23.98 -13.02
C ASP A 72 -92.10 24.75 -12.01
N ARG A 73 -92.72 25.51 -11.10
CA ARG A 73 -92.01 26.16 -9.98
C ARG A 73 -91.36 25.14 -9.04
N SER A 74 -92.04 24.03 -8.77
CA SER A 74 -91.47 22.96 -7.95
C SER A 74 -90.27 22.32 -8.65
N ARG A 75 -90.36 22.09 -9.97
CA ARG A 75 -89.26 21.56 -10.78
C ARG A 75 -88.08 22.53 -10.81
N GLN A 76 -88.32 23.82 -11.04
CA GLN A 76 -87.28 24.85 -10.99
C GLN A 76 -86.66 24.99 -9.59
N SER A 77 -87.44 24.87 -8.52
CA SER A 77 -86.91 24.92 -7.15
C SER A 77 -86.06 23.69 -6.80
N ILE A 78 -86.44 22.50 -7.29
CA ILE A 78 -85.66 21.27 -7.13
C ILE A 78 -84.39 21.37 -7.98
N GLU A 79 -84.47 21.87 -9.21
CA GLU A 79 -83.30 22.06 -10.08
C GLU A 79 -82.32 23.10 -9.51
N LEU A 80 -82.81 24.21 -8.95
CA LEU A 80 -81.96 25.19 -8.26
C LEU A 80 -81.31 24.62 -7.00
N ARG A 81 -82.04 23.78 -6.24
CA ARG A 81 -81.45 23.06 -5.10
C ARG A 81 -80.37 22.09 -5.56
N ALA A 82 -80.65 21.29 -6.60
CA ALA A 82 -79.66 20.38 -7.17
C ALA A 82 -78.40 21.12 -7.63
N ARG A 83 -78.54 22.26 -8.31
CA ARG A 83 -77.40 23.09 -8.71
C ARG A 83 -76.64 23.71 -7.54
N MET A 84 -77.34 24.07 -6.46
CA MET A 84 -76.71 24.61 -5.25
C MET A 84 -75.97 23.52 -4.47
N ASP A 85 -76.55 22.32 -4.38
CA ASP A 85 -75.91 21.15 -3.78
C ASP A 85 -74.70 20.69 -4.62
N GLU A 86 -74.80 20.75 -5.94
CA GLU A 86 -73.67 20.51 -6.85
C GLU A 86 -72.57 21.58 -6.68
N SER A 87 -72.93 22.86 -6.62
CA SER A 87 -71.98 23.96 -6.40
C SER A 87 -71.28 23.86 -5.04
N THR A 88 -72.00 23.51 -3.97
CA THR A 88 -71.42 23.35 -2.63
C THR A 88 -70.56 22.08 -2.54
N SER A 89 -70.94 21.01 -3.24
CA SER A 89 -70.08 19.83 -3.39
C SER A 89 -68.79 20.15 -4.14
N ILE A 90 -68.84 21.01 -5.16
CA ILE A 90 -67.65 21.47 -5.90
C ILE A 90 -66.78 22.35 -5.01
N GLU A 91 -67.36 23.29 -4.25
CA GLU A 91 -66.61 24.15 -3.33
C GLU A 91 -65.94 23.35 -2.21
N THR A 92 -66.62 22.35 -1.63
CA THR A 92 -66.04 21.48 -0.60
C THR A 92 -64.94 20.58 -1.16
N ALA A 93 -65.11 20.05 -2.38
CA ALA A 93 -64.07 19.30 -3.07
C ALA A 93 -62.84 20.17 -3.37
N ASN A 94 -63.04 21.41 -3.84
CA ASN A 94 -61.96 22.37 -4.09
C ASN A 94 -61.23 22.77 -2.80
N LYS A 95 -61.98 23.00 -1.70
CA LYS A 95 -61.38 23.29 -0.40
C LYS A 95 -60.53 22.13 0.11
N LYS A 96 -61.03 20.89 -0.03
CA LYS A 96 -60.29 19.70 0.36
C LYS A 96 -59.04 19.50 -0.49
N ALA A 97 -59.14 19.69 -1.81
CA ALA A 97 -57.99 19.64 -2.71
C ALA A 97 -56.92 20.68 -2.33
N PHE A 98 -57.34 21.89 -1.96
CA PHE A 98 -56.43 22.94 -1.49
C PHE A 98 -55.79 22.61 -0.13
N GLU A 99 -56.54 22.05 0.82
CA GLU A 99 -55.99 21.57 2.09
C GLU A 99 -54.98 20.43 1.88
N ASP A 100 -55.27 19.50 0.96
CA ASP A 100 -54.36 18.41 0.59
C ASP A 100 -53.09 18.94 -0.10
N GLU A 101 -53.20 19.98 -0.94
CA GLU A 101 -52.07 20.66 -1.58
C GLU A 101 -51.17 21.38 -0.55
N ILE A 102 -51.77 22.02 0.45
CA ILE A 102 -51.02 22.65 1.56
C ILE A 102 -50.30 21.57 2.39
N HIS A 103 -50.96 20.46 2.72
CA HIS A 103 -50.34 19.38 3.48
C HIS A 103 -49.22 18.70 2.68
N GLY A 104 -49.43 18.49 1.37
CA GLY A 104 -48.38 18.00 0.46
C GLY A 104 -47.18 18.94 0.41
N SER A 105 -47.41 20.25 0.28
CA SER A 105 -46.35 21.26 0.29
C SER A 105 -45.60 21.29 1.63
N LEU A 106 -46.32 21.24 2.75
CA LEU A 106 -45.73 21.25 4.10
C LEU A 106 -44.89 20.00 4.35
N ASN A 107 -45.38 18.81 3.97
CA ASN A 107 -44.63 17.57 4.08
C ASN A 107 -43.36 17.59 3.21
N THR A 108 -43.43 18.19 2.02
CA THR A 108 -42.27 18.36 1.14
C THR A 108 -41.23 19.29 1.77
N ILE A 109 -41.66 20.40 2.39
CA ILE A 109 -40.78 21.32 3.10
C ILE A 109 -40.15 20.66 4.33
N LEU A 110 -40.92 19.90 5.11
CA LEU A 110 -40.42 19.16 6.27
C LEU A 110 -39.40 18.09 5.87
N ALA A 111 -39.69 17.30 4.82
CA ALA A 111 -38.75 16.31 4.30
C ALA A 111 -37.45 16.97 3.83
N ALA A 112 -37.53 18.10 3.11
CA ALA A 112 -36.35 18.85 2.69
C ALA A 112 -35.56 19.45 3.88
N ASP A 113 -36.23 19.87 4.94
CA ASP A 113 -35.57 20.36 6.16
C ASP A 113 -34.90 19.22 6.94
N ASP A 114 -35.55 18.07 7.06
CA ASP A 114 -34.99 16.88 7.69
C ASP A 114 -33.77 16.36 6.91
N ASP A 115 -33.84 16.33 5.58
CA ASP A 115 -32.69 16.02 4.72
C ASP A 115 -31.53 16.99 4.95
N ARG A 116 -31.82 18.30 5.03
CA ARG A 116 -30.82 19.34 5.30
C ARG A 116 -30.17 19.16 6.68
N ARG A 117 -30.97 18.86 7.71
CA ARG A 117 -30.47 18.60 9.07
C ARG A 117 -29.61 17.34 9.12
N ALA A 118 -30.02 16.27 8.43
CA ALA A 118 -29.23 15.05 8.32
C ALA A 118 -27.88 15.31 7.64
N VAL A 119 -27.86 16.02 6.51
CA VAL A 119 -26.63 16.41 5.81
C VAL A 119 -25.70 17.22 6.71
N PHE A 120 -26.23 18.21 7.43
CA PHE A 120 -25.45 19.00 8.37
C PHE A 120 -24.87 18.13 9.50
N GLN A 121 -25.68 17.26 10.10
CA GLN A 121 -25.23 16.36 11.16
C GLN A 121 -24.14 15.40 10.67
N PHE A 122 -24.27 14.84 9.47
CA PHE A 122 -23.23 14.02 8.86
C PHE A 122 -21.94 14.79 8.62
N SER A 123 -22.02 16.04 8.12
CA SER A 123 -20.85 16.89 7.90
C SER A 123 -20.13 17.23 9.22
N HIS A 124 -20.90 17.51 10.27
CA HIS A 124 -20.35 17.83 11.59
C HIS A 124 -19.69 16.61 12.24
N GLU A 125 -20.30 15.42 12.10
CA GLU A 125 -19.73 14.17 12.58
C GLU A 125 -18.45 13.80 11.81
N GLU A 126 -18.43 14.01 10.49
CA GLU A 126 -17.24 13.82 9.64
C GLU A 126 -16.11 14.78 10.05
N ASP A 127 -16.41 16.06 10.29
CA ASP A 127 -15.42 17.03 10.77
C ASP A 127 -14.90 16.70 12.16
N ARG A 128 -15.79 16.29 13.08
CA ARG A 128 -15.40 15.83 14.43
C ARG A 128 -14.47 14.62 14.35
N GLN A 129 -14.79 13.67 13.48
CA GLN A 129 -13.97 12.49 13.25
C GLN A 129 -12.63 12.84 12.60
N ASN A 130 -12.61 13.75 11.62
CA ASN A 130 -11.38 14.27 11.02
C ASN A 130 -10.49 14.99 12.04
N VAL A 131 -11.06 15.79 12.93
CA VAL A 131 -10.32 16.46 14.02
C VAL A 131 -9.78 15.43 15.00
N ALA A 132 -10.60 14.46 15.42
CA ALA A 132 -10.17 13.38 16.29
C ALA A 132 -9.02 12.56 15.66
N GLU A 133 -9.12 12.20 14.38
CA GLU A 133 -8.06 11.50 13.64
C GLU A 133 -6.77 12.33 13.58
N LYS A 134 -6.87 13.64 13.31
CA LYS A 134 -5.71 14.55 13.31
C LYS A 134 -5.08 14.68 14.70
N TRP A 135 -5.90 14.76 15.75
CA TRP A 135 -5.42 14.88 17.13
C TRP A 135 -4.74 13.60 17.60
N ILE A 136 -5.35 12.44 17.31
CA ILE A 136 -4.75 11.12 17.55
C ILE A 136 -3.44 10.99 16.77
N HIS A 137 -3.39 11.43 15.51
CA HIS A 137 -2.17 11.40 14.71
C HIS A 137 -1.06 12.25 15.34
N MET A 138 -1.37 13.48 15.74
CA MET A 138 -0.42 14.41 16.37
C MET A 138 0.05 13.92 17.74
N PHE A 139 -0.85 13.40 18.58
CA PHE A 139 -0.52 12.81 19.88
C PHE A 139 0.43 11.61 19.71
N ARG A 140 0.17 10.75 18.72
CA ARG A 140 1.06 9.63 18.36
C ARG A 140 2.43 10.12 17.87
N THR A 141 2.48 11.14 17.03
CA THR A 141 3.76 11.74 16.60
C THR A 141 4.57 12.29 17.78
N LEU A 142 3.90 12.81 18.81
CA LEU A 142 4.57 13.36 19.99
C LEU A 142 5.03 12.28 21.00
N ILE A 143 4.29 11.17 21.14
CA ILE A 143 4.50 10.21 22.24
C ILE A 143 4.93 8.82 21.75
N ASP A 144 4.35 8.30 20.65
CA ASP A 144 4.61 6.94 20.15
C ASP A 144 5.83 6.82 19.24
N GLU A 145 6.25 7.89 18.55
CA GLU A 145 7.30 7.78 17.54
C GLU A 145 8.72 7.66 18.13
N ARG A 146 8.95 8.07 19.38
CA ARG A 146 10.32 8.20 19.92
C ARG A 146 10.75 7.17 20.97
N GLY A 147 9.91 6.22 21.38
CA GLY A 147 10.34 5.18 22.33
C GLY A 147 9.25 4.21 22.80
N PRO A 148 9.62 3.12 23.50
CA PRO A 148 8.73 2.08 23.99
C PRO A 148 7.84 2.51 25.17
N TRP A 149 8.16 3.62 25.85
CA TRP A 149 7.44 4.11 27.04
C TRP A 149 6.02 4.62 26.77
N SER A 150 5.61 4.70 25.49
CA SER A 150 4.25 5.05 25.09
C SER A 150 3.25 3.88 25.16
N ALA A 151 3.74 2.63 25.17
CA ALA A 151 2.93 1.43 25.20
C ALA A 151 2.73 0.96 26.66
N ASN A 152 1.80 1.57 27.39
CA ASN A 152 1.42 1.12 28.72
C ASN A 152 0.33 0.02 28.68
N PRO A 153 0.48 -1.10 29.41
CA PRO A 153 1.57 -1.41 30.34
C PRO A 153 2.80 -2.04 29.66
N PHE A 154 3.97 -1.59 30.08
CA PHE A 154 5.25 -2.25 29.81
C PHE A 154 5.48 -3.42 30.79
N PRO A 155 6.02 -4.58 30.34
CA PRO A 155 6.38 -4.92 28.97
C PRO A 155 5.16 -5.42 28.17
N ASN A 156 4.95 -4.88 26.96
CA ASN A 156 4.05 -5.33 25.87
C ASN A 156 2.89 -6.29 26.24
N SER A 157 2.06 -5.96 27.24
CA SER A 157 0.91 -6.81 27.63
C SER A 157 -0.37 -6.48 26.86
N VAL A 158 -0.38 -5.38 26.09
CA VAL A 158 -1.48 -5.02 25.19
C VAL A 158 -1.37 -5.85 23.91
N VAL A 159 -2.48 -6.44 23.45
CA VAL A 159 -2.55 -7.15 22.17
C VAL A 159 -2.16 -6.19 21.05
N MET A 160 -1.08 -6.51 20.33
CA MET A 160 -0.56 -5.68 19.24
C MET A 160 -0.98 -6.26 17.91
N HIS A 161 -1.71 -5.46 17.13
CA HIS A 161 -2.07 -5.82 15.77
C HIS A 161 -1.04 -5.30 14.77
N TRP A 162 -0.80 -6.09 13.74
CA TRP A 162 0.26 -5.87 12.76
C TRP A 162 -0.30 -5.68 11.35
N LYS A 163 0.42 -4.92 10.54
CA LYS A 163 0.19 -4.81 9.10
C LYS A 163 1.52 -4.85 8.35
N LEU A 164 1.46 -5.24 7.08
CA LEU A 164 2.62 -5.27 6.22
C LEU A 164 3.21 -3.86 6.05
N ASP A 165 4.54 -3.77 6.23
CA ASP A 165 5.26 -2.55 5.92
C ASP A 165 5.35 -2.35 4.39
N LYS A 166 5.42 -1.09 3.97
CA LYS A 166 5.48 -0.75 2.55
C LYS A 166 6.91 -0.77 2.02
N THR A 167 7.93 -0.67 2.88
CA THR A 167 9.33 -0.64 2.48
C THR A 167 9.72 -1.91 1.75
N GLU A 168 10.37 -1.73 0.62
CA GLU A 168 10.92 -2.81 -0.20
C GLU A 168 12.43 -2.82 -0.04
N ASP A 169 13.03 -3.99 0.19
CA ASP A 169 14.50 -4.11 0.16
C ASP A 169 15.05 -4.11 -1.28
N ALA A 170 16.37 -4.28 -1.44
CA ALA A 170 17.02 -4.30 -2.75
C ALA A 170 16.49 -5.40 -3.70
N TRP A 171 15.87 -6.45 -3.17
CA TRP A 171 15.28 -7.56 -3.90
C TRP A 171 13.75 -7.50 -3.99
N ARG A 172 13.17 -6.34 -3.64
CA ARG A 172 11.73 -6.09 -3.60
C ARG A 172 10.98 -7.01 -2.62
N ARG A 173 11.60 -7.45 -1.54
CA ARG A 173 10.89 -8.14 -0.44
C ARG A 173 10.29 -7.11 0.49
N ARG A 174 9.15 -7.45 1.11
CA ARG A 174 8.54 -6.68 2.19
C ARG A 174 8.59 -7.48 3.49
N PRO A 175 9.77 -7.66 4.11
CA PRO A 175 9.95 -8.60 5.23
C PRO A 175 9.44 -8.06 6.57
N LYS A 176 9.14 -6.76 6.68
CA LYS A 176 8.80 -6.12 7.95
C LYS A 176 7.29 -6.00 8.15
N LEU A 177 6.88 -6.21 9.39
CA LEU A 177 5.59 -5.79 9.91
C LEU A 177 5.73 -4.52 10.74
N ARG A 178 4.72 -3.67 10.66
CA ARG A 178 4.57 -2.48 11.51
C ARG A 178 3.26 -2.51 12.26
N ARG A 179 3.18 -1.80 13.38
CA ARG A 179 1.96 -1.73 14.20
C ARG A 179 0.80 -1.16 13.38
N ASN A 180 -0.36 -1.80 13.50
CA ASN A 180 -1.60 -1.35 12.90
C ASN A 180 -2.45 -0.55 13.90
N TYR A 181 -2.22 0.76 13.94
CA TYR A 181 -2.94 1.68 14.80
C TYR A 181 -4.42 1.95 14.43
N HIS A 182 -4.89 1.40 13.30
CA HIS A 182 -6.27 1.53 12.83
C HIS A 182 -6.89 0.14 12.64
N PHE A 183 -6.55 -0.79 13.52
CA PHE A 183 -7.11 -2.13 13.52
C PHE A 183 -8.58 -2.07 13.98
N ASP A 184 -9.41 -2.97 13.45
CA ASP A 184 -10.82 -3.10 13.81
C ASP A 184 -10.99 -4.36 14.65
N ASP A 185 -11.12 -4.19 15.97
CA ASP A 185 -11.22 -5.30 16.94
C ASP A 185 -12.46 -6.19 16.71
N LYS A 186 -13.48 -5.68 16.01
CA LYS A 186 -14.67 -6.48 15.64
C LYS A 186 -14.31 -7.68 14.77
N LEU A 187 -13.15 -7.66 14.11
CA LEU A 187 -12.69 -8.76 13.26
C LEU A 187 -12.20 -9.97 14.06
N CYS A 188 -11.94 -9.81 15.35
CA CYS A 188 -11.52 -10.90 16.23
C CYS A 188 -12.69 -11.66 16.84
N HIS A 189 -13.91 -11.11 16.74
CA HIS A 189 -15.11 -11.66 17.36
C HIS A 189 -16.13 -12.09 16.30
N PRO A 190 -16.94 -13.13 16.57
CA PRO A 190 -18.08 -13.43 15.71
C PRO A 190 -19.02 -12.23 15.68
N PRO A 191 -19.71 -11.96 14.56
CA PRO A 191 -20.69 -10.89 14.49
C PRO A 191 -21.74 -11.14 15.58
N SER A 192 -21.75 -10.28 16.60
CA SER A 192 -22.70 -10.38 17.72
C SER A 192 -24.12 -10.36 17.17
N THR A 193 -24.87 -11.45 17.36
CA THR A 193 -26.33 -11.36 17.43
C THR A 193 -26.64 -10.39 18.55
N ALA A 194 -27.06 -9.17 18.20
CA ALA A 194 -27.40 -8.15 19.17
C ALA A 194 -28.46 -8.72 20.14
N SER A 195 -28.07 -8.90 21.41
CA SER A 195 -29.02 -8.94 22.51
C SER A 195 -29.56 -7.52 22.68
N SER A 196 -30.72 -7.27 22.07
CA SER A 196 -31.54 -6.09 22.36
C SER A 196 -32.07 -6.21 23.79
N ASN A 197 -31.39 -5.57 24.74
CA ASN A 197 -31.97 -5.18 26.02
C ASN A 197 -32.26 -3.69 25.98
N GLU A 198 -33.35 -3.32 25.30
CA GLU A 198 -34.15 -2.15 25.67
C GLU A 198 -35.63 -2.59 25.64
N ASP A 199 -36.38 -2.03 26.58
CA ASP A 199 -37.53 -2.61 27.24
C ASP A 199 -38.75 -2.95 26.36
N THR A 200 -39.42 -4.00 26.81
CA THR A 200 -40.68 -4.60 26.34
C THR A 200 -41.88 -3.64 26.21
N LEU A 201 -42.57 -3.70 25.08
CA LEU A 201 -44.05 -3.67 24.98
C LEU A 201 -44.54 -4.67 23.90
N PRO A 202 -45.73 -5.28 24.06
CA PRO A 202 -45.99 -6.62 23.55
C PRO A 202 -46.43 -6.65 22.08
N VAL A 203 -45.80 -7.53 21.31
CA VAL A 203 -46.21 -7.89 19.95
C VAL A 203 -47.22 -9.02 20.03
N ASN A 204 -48.41 -8.78 19.48
CA ASN A 204 -49.42 -9.78 19.22
C ASN A 204 -48.92 -10.68 18.09
N GLU A 205 -48.84 -11.99 18.35
CA GLU A 205 -48.41 -12.99 17.38
C GLU A 205 -49.38 -13.06 16.19
N ASN A 206 -48.85 -13.01 14.97
CA ASN A 206 -49.28 -13.88 13.89
C ASN A 206 -48.13 -14.13 12.92
N LYS A 207 -47.88 -15.41 12.68
CA LYS A 207 -46.83 -15.98 11.83
C LYS A 207 -47.09 -15.70 10.36
N ASP A 208 -46.05 -15.35 9.61
CA ASP A 208 -45.72 -16.03 8.34
C ASP A 208 -44.25 -15.78 7.91
N GLY A 209 -43.72 -16.73 7.14
CA GLY A 209 -42.30 -17.08 7.02
C GLY A 209 -41.31 -16.00 6.56
N PHE A 210 -40.16 -16.00 7.23
CA PHE A 210 -39.01 -15.12 7.00
C PHE A 210 -38.18 -15.61 5.79
N VAL A 211 -38.41 -15.01 4.62
CA VAL A 211 -37.49 -15.07 3.46
C VAL A 211 -36.66 -13.79 3.48
N GLY A 212 -35.35 -13.92 3.69
CA GLY A 212 -34.42 -12.79 3.70
C GLY A 212 -34.43 -12.02 2.38
N HIS A 213 -34.81 -10.75 2.45
CA HIS A 213 -34.73 -9.80 1.34
C HIS A 213 -33.26 -9.57 0.94
N ILE A 214 -32.90 -10.07 -0.23
CA ILE A 214 -31.66 -9.76 -0.95
C ILE A 214 -31.81 -8.34 -1.53
N PRO A 215 -30.83 -7.42 -1.36
CA PRO A 215 -30.86 -6.11 -2.01
C PRO A 215 -30.95 -6.27 -3.54
N GLU A 216 -31.92 -5.61 -4.18
CA GLU A 216 -32.23 -5.72 -5.62
C GLU A 216 -31.04 -5.40 -6.55
N GLN A 217 -30.02 -4.70 -6.08
CA GLN A 217 -28.76 -4.48 -6.82
C GLN A 217 -27.95 -5.77 -7.02
N MET A 218 -28.09 -6.76 -6.13
CA MET A 218 -27.36 -8.04 -6.20
C MET A 218 -28.08 -9.07 -7.09
N LYS A 219 -29.39 -8.89 -7.35
CA LYS A 219 -30.15 -9.67 -8.35
C LYS A 219 -29.71 -9.35 -9.78
N ARG A 220 -29.24 -8.13 -10.06
CA ARG A 220 -28.67 -7.78 -11.38
C ARG A 220 -27.25 -8.31 -11.61
N PHE A 221 -26.49 -8.58 -10.54
CA PHE A 221 -25.14 -9.11 -10.63
C PHE A 221 -25.07 -10.65 -10.72
N LEU A 222 -26.06 -11.36 -10.17
CA LEU A 222 -26.06 -12.83 -10.12
C LEU A 222 -26.94 -13.52 -11.19
N LEU A 223 -27.58 -12.77 -12.08
CA LEU A 223 -28.41 -13.32 -13.17
C LEU A 223 -27.80 -13.23 -14.59
N LYS A 224 -26.53 -12.83 -14.73
CA LYS A 224 -25.81 -12.87 -16.02
C LYS A 224 -24.73 -13.96 -16.15
N GLY A 225 -24.56 -14.80 -15.13
CA GLY A 225 -23.67 -15.96 -15.20
C GLY A 225 -24.42 -17.24 -14.86
N VAL A 226 -24.65 -18.09 -15.87
CA VAL A 226 -25.24 -19.44 -15.80
C VAL A 226 -26.78 -19.51 -15.79
N ARG A 227 -27.38 -19.53 -17.00
CA ARG A 227 -28.43 -20.48 -17.42
C ARG A 227 -28.82 -20.24 -18.89
N ARG A 228 -28.29 -21.06 -19.79
CA ARG A 228 -28.97 -21.43 -21.05
C ARG A 228 -28.42 -22.76 -21.59
N ILE A 229 -28.82 -23.85 -20.93
CA ILE A 229 -29.04 -25.16 -21.55
C ILE A 229 -30.28 -25.73 -20.87
N THR A 230 -31.42 -25.60 -21.54
CA THR A 230 -32.58 -26.51 -21.56
C THR A 230 -33.75 -25.78 -22.22
N ASP A 231 -33.97 -26.15 -23.48
CA ASP A 231 -35.23 -26.44 -24.16
C ASP A 231 -36.45 -25.50 -24.13
N GLU A 232 -36.79 -25.16 -25.39
CA GLU A 232 -38.10 -25.24 -26.05
C GLU A 232 -39.24 -24.27 -25.72
N GLY A 233 -39.70 -23.61 -26.80
CA GLY A 233 -41.08 -23.78 -27.24
C GLY A 233 -41.98 -22.54 -27.21
N SER A 234 -42.28 -22.03 -28.41
CA SER A 234 -43.50 -21.27 -28.79
C SER A 234 -43.65 -19.85 -28.20
N SER A 235 -44.25 -18.85 -28.82
CA SER A 235 -44.68 -18.50 -30.18
C SER A 235 -45.41 -17.15 -29.99
N GLU A 236 -45.15 -16.17 -30.86
CA GLU A 236 -46.11 -15.11 -31.30
C GLU A 236 -46.77 -14.21 -30.21
N ALA A 237 -47.14 -12.95 -30.42
CA ALA A 237 -47.06 -11.97 -31.50
C ALA A 237 -47.54 -10.63 -30.89
N GLY A 238 -47.35 -9.54 -31.63
CA GLY A 238 -48.19 -8.35 -31.52
C GLY A 238 -47.55 -7.21 -30.73
N GLU A 239 -46.69 -6.39 -31.32
CA GLU A 239 -47.03 -5.25 -32.19
C GLU A 239 -47.51 -4.00 -31.43
N ASN A 240 -46.76 -2.92 -31.70
CA ASN A 240 -47.28 -1.62 -32.09
C ASN A 240 -47.96 -0.78 -31.01
N ASP A 241 -47.78 0.53 -30.94
CA ASP A 241 -46.85 1.50 -31.52
C ASP A 241 -47.33 2.85 -30.94
N VAL A 242 -46.49 3.87 -31.01
CA VAL A 242 -46.92 5.26 -31.25
C VAL A 242 -47.59 6.02 -30.08
N GLU A 243 -46.74 6.83 -29.41
CA GLU A 243 -46.85 8.29 -29.17
C GLU A 243 -48.15 9.01 -29.64
N PRO A 244 -48.62 10.13 -29.04
CA PRO A 244 -47.77 11.32 -28.83
C PRO A 244 -48.20 12.37 -27.76
N SER A 245 -47.30 13.35 -27.57
CA SER A 245 -47.50 14.82 -27.44
C SER A 245 -48.70 15.36 -26.62
N THR A 246 -48.58 16.33 -25.72
CA THR A 246 -48.14 17.73 -25.91
C THR A 246 -48.16 18.41 -24.52
N GLN A 247 -47.04 18.96 -24.05
CA GLN A 247 -46.65 20.39 -24.10
C GLN A 247 -47.40 21.36 -23.16
N LYS A 248 -46.64 21.87 -22.17
CA LYS A 248 -46.27 23.30 -21.96
C LYS A 248 -45.12 23.33 -20.93
N ALA A 249 -43.85 23.54 -21.36
CA ALA A 249 -43.14 24.81 -21.60
C ALA A 249 -42.62 25.43 -20.27
N PHE A 250 -41.33 25.73 -20.05
CA PHE A 250 -40.36 26.65 -20.72
C PHE A 250 -38.91 26.20 -20.34
N ILE A 251 -37.86 26.18 -21.20
CA ILE A 251 -36.96 27.21 -21.81
C ILE A 251 -35.83 27.75 -20.87
N SER A 252 -34.56 27.37 -21.20
CA SER A 252 -33.24 28.05 -21.14
C SER A 252 -32.77 28.78 -19.85
N GLU A 253 -31.49 28.85 -19.44
CA GLU A 253 -30.23 28.99 -20.20
C GLU A 253 -28.98 28.92 -19.29
N ASP A 254 -27.81 29.00 -19.93
CA ASP A 254 -26.43 28.77 -19.53
C ASP A 254 -25.79 29.52 -18.33
N LEU A 255 -24.87 28.78 -17.69
CA LEU A 255 -23.49 29.08 -17.26
C LEU A 255 -23.04 30.49 -16.78
N SER A 256 -22.21 30.39 -15.73
CA SER A 256 -20.96 31.13 -15.46
C SER A 256 -21.02 32.48 -14.76
N GLU A 257 -20.52 32.49 -13.51
CA GLU A 257 -19.70 33.59 -13.04
C GLU A 257 -18.36 33.59 -13.80
N SER A 258 -17.98 34.72 -14.35
CA SER A 258 -16.86 35.50 -13.84
C SER A 258 -16.44 36.54 -14.86
N GLN A 259 -16.27 37.77 -14.41
CA GLN A 259 -14.95 38.41 -14.39
C GLN A 259 -15.07 39.82 -13.82
N CYS A 260 -14.16 40.11 -12.89
CA CYS A 260 -13.63 41.43 -12.63
C CYS A 260 -13.33 42.18 -13.94
N LEU A 261 -13.51 43.49 -13.95
CA LEU A 261 -12.64 44.44 -14.64
C LEU A 261 -12.59 45.69 -13.74
N GLU A 262 -11.43 45.94 -13.13
CA GLU A 262 -10.45 46.96 -13.54
C GLU A 262 -10.91 48.41 -13.32
N LEU A 263 -10.04 49.23 -12.71
CA LEU A 263 -9.20 50.17 -13.47
C LEU A 263 -8.52 51.19 -12.52
N ALA A 264 -7.19 51.15 -12.56
CA ALA A 264 -6.29 52.25 -12.93
C ALA A 264 -6.24 53.60 -12.16
N LYS A 265 -4.99 54.12 -12.17
CA LYS A 265 -4.50 55.50 -11.93
C LYS A 265 -4.27 55.83 -10.45
N GLY A 266 -3.14 56.38 -10.01
CA GLY A 266 -2.02 57.07 -10.66
C GLY A 266 -1.62 58.22 -9.72
N SER A 267 -0.31 58.55 -9.63
CA SER A 267 0.28 59.71 -8.90
C SER A 267 0.08 59.70 -7.37
N SER A 268 0.90 60.25 -6.49
CA SER A 268 2.12 61.07 -6.50
C SER A 268 2.63 61.15 -5.06
N ASP A 269 3.94 61.26 -4.89
CA ASP A 269 4.68 62.07 -3.91
C ASP A 269 4.36 62.05 -2.39
N GLN A 270 5.45 61.73 -1.66
CA GLN A 270 5.99 62.42 -0.48
C GLN A 270 5.07 62.74 0.71
N LYS A 271 5.35 62.13 1.87
CA LYS A 271 6.18 62.75 2.94
C LYS A 271 6.30 61.88 4.19
N ASP A 272 7.56 61.65 4.55
CA ASP A 272 8.17 61.92 5.85
C ASP A 272 7.69 61.24 7.16
N VAL A 273 8.63 60.40 7.66
CA VAL A 273 9.41 60.60 8.91
C VAL A 273 8.95 59.87 10.20
N ILE A 274 9.98 59.34 10.87
CA ILE A 274 10.13 58.74 12.23
C ILE A 274 9.82 57.23 12.33
N GLN A 275 10.78 56.32 12.13
CA GLN A 275 11.98 55.97 12.94
C GLN A 275 11.63 55.28 14.28
N ASP A 276 11.82 53.96 14.37
CA ASP A 276 12.82 53.43 15.30
C ASP A 276 13.15 51.94 15.15
N LYS A 277 14.42 51.66 15.46
CA LYS A 277 15.21 50.43 15.31
C LYS A 277 14.59 49.17 15.92
N ARG A 278 14.76 48.03 15.24
CA ARG A 278 15.03 46.76 15.93
C ARG A 278 15.80 45.75 15.06
N ASP A 279 16.78 45.15 15.72
CA ASP A 279 17.82 44.27 15.18
C ASP A 279 17.29 42.96 14.61
N ALA A 280 17.99 42.51 13.57
CA ALA A 280 17.76 41.29 12.83
C ALA A 280 18.20 40.04 13.63
N SER A 281 17.31 39.05 13.71
CA SER A 281 17.67 37.64 13.87
C SER A 281 16.92 36.84 12.81
N SER A 282 17.68 36.33 11.86
CA SER A 282 17.23 35.60 10.69
C SER A 282 16.94 34.14 11.03
N SER A 283 15.68 33.72 10.91
CA SER A 283 15.31 32.34 10.64
C SER A 283 14.84 32.26 9.18
N SER A 284 15.72 31.82 8.29
CA SER A 284 15.39 31.60 6.88
C SER A 284 14.60 30.29 6.74
N GLN A 285 13.27 30.41 6.65
CA GLN A 285 12.45 29.41 5.97
C GLN A 285 12.74 29.50 4.47
N GLU A 286 13.48 28.54 3.92
CA GLU A 286 13.64 28.37 2.47
C GLU A 286 12.33 27.82 1.87
N THR A 287 11.41 28.70 1.49
CA THR A 287 10.38 28.39 0.48
C THR A 287 10.98 28.59 -0.91
N GLU A 288 11.75 27.61 -1.40
CA GLU A 288 12.21 27.62 -2.79
C GLU A 288 11.05 27.26 -3.74
N THR A 289 10.63 28.26 -4.52
CA THR A 289 9.65 28.15 -5.60
C THR A 289 10.22 27.37 -6.78
N SER A 290 10.15 26.06 -6.73
CA SER A 290 10.53 25.20 -7.86
C SER A 290 9.51 25.32 -9.00
N GLU A 291 10.00 25.65 -10.21
CA GLU A 291 9.22 25.70 -11.45
C GLU A 291 8.65 24.31 -11.81
N VAL A 292 7.37 24.24 -12.22
CA VAL A 292 6.73 23.00 -12.70
C VAL A 292 7.08 22.79 -14.17
N LEU A 293 7.78 21.70 -14.47
CA LEU A 293 8.23 21.37 -15.83
C LEU A 293 7.12 20.76 -16.68
N LEU A 294 6.31 19.89 -16.07
CA LEU A 294 5.20 19.19 -16.72
C LEU A 294 4.14 18.85 -15.68
N SER A 295 2.86 18.96 -16.04
CA SER A 295 1.73 18.53 -15.20
C SER A 295 0.76 17.71 -16.04
N VAL A 296 0.52 16.45 -15.65
CA VAL A 296 -0.31 15.50 -16.42
C VAL A 296 -1.34 14.82 -15.52
N PRO A 297 -2.60 14.64 -15.95
CA PRO A 297 -3.57 13.79 -15.27
C PRO A 297 -3.07 12.35 -15.19
N CYS A 298 -3.24 11.71 -14.04
CA CYS A 298 -2.83 10.32 -13.83
C CYS A 298 -3.62 9.68 -12.68
N VAL A 299 -3.61 8.36 -12.65
CA VAL A 299 -4.17 7.55 -11.57
C VAL A 299 -3.03 6.90 -10.80
N LEU A 300 -2.90 7.25 -9.53
CA LEU A 300 -2.02 6.57 -8.59
C LEU A 300 -2.66 5.25 -8.17
N VAL A 301 -2.07 4.14 -8.63
CA VAL A 301 -2.54 2.79 -8.33
C VAL A 301 -1.81 2.28 -7.08
N THR A 302 -2.59 1.86 -6.08
CA THR A 302 -2.06 1.19 -4.89
C THR A 302 -2.92 -0.04 -4.58
N PRO A 303 -2.43 -1.00 -3.78
CA PRO A 303 -3.19 -2.23 -3.52
C PRO A 303 -4.56 -1.96 -2.88
N LYS A 304 -4.63 -0.94 -2.01
CA LYS A 304 -5.85 -0.61 -1.26
C LYS A 304 -6.84 0.23 -2.07
N ARG A 305 -6.34 1.13 -2.91
CA ARG A 305 -7.11 2.23 -3.52
C ARG A 305 -6.46 2.73 -4.80
N LYS A 306 -7.29 3.27 -5.70
CA LYS A 306 -6.87 4.01 -6.89
C LYS A 306 -7.26 5.47 -6.71
N LEU A 307 -6.31 6.38 -6.83
CA LEU A 307 -6.53 7.83 -6.64
C LEU A 307 -6.29 8.55 -7.95
N ALA A 308 -7.32 9.18 -8.50
CA ALA A 308 -7.20 10.03 -9.66
C ALA A 308 -6.67 11.41 -9.21
N GLY A 309 -5.71 11.94 -9.95
CA GLY A 309 -5.13 13.24 -9.68
C GLY A 309 -4.23 13.77 -10.79
N LYS A 310 -3.41 14.76 -10.48
CA LYS A 310 -2.40 15.33 -11.39
C LYS A 310 -1.00 15.10 -10.85
N LEU A 311 -0.08 14.66 -11.70
CA LEU A 311 1.36 14.57 -11.40
C LEU A 311 2.07 15.79 -11.95
N ALA A 312 2.67 16.59 -11.08
CA ALA A 312 3.59 17.66 -11.42
C ALA A 312 5.04 17.19 -11.27
N ILE A 313 5.81 17.30 -12.36
CA ILE A 313 7.26 17.08 -12.37
C ILE A 313 7.93 18.44 -12.13
N MET A 314 8.71 18.54 -11.07
CA MET A 314 9.49 19.74 -10.73
C MET A 314 10.99 19.42 -10.86
N LYS A 315 11.89 20.40 -10.68
CA LYS A 315 13.35 20.14 -10.77
C LYS A 315 13.86 19.19 -9.69
N ASN A 316 13.36 19.31 -8.46
CA ASN A 316 13.88 18.57 -7.30
C ASN A 316 12.94 17.44 -6.82
N PHE A 317 11.63 17.57 -7.10
CA PHE A 317 10.60 16.67 -6.58
C PHE A 317 9.55 16.32 -7.62
N LEU A 318 8.97 15.13 -7.49
CA LEU A 318 7.69 14.76 -8.11
C LEU A 318 6.58 15.05 -7.10
N HIS A 319 5.51 15.69 -7.53
CA HIS A 319 4.38 16.03 -6.67
C HIS A 319 3.07 15.52 -7.29
N PHE A 320 2.39 14.61 -6.58
CA PHE A 320 1.06 14.13 -6.98
C PHE A 320 -0.02 14.80 -6.14
N PHE A 321 -1.04 15.32 -6.82
CA PHE A 321 -2.21 15.97 -6.28
C PHE A 321 -3.42 15.06 -6.52
N GLY A 322 -3.90 14.36 -5.49
CA GLY A 322 -5.10 13.55 -5.56
C GLY A 322 -6.36 14.42 -5.48
N GLU A 323 -7.33 14.12 -6.35
CA GLU A 323 -8.58 14.87 -6.47
C GLU A 323 -9.77 14.03 -6.01
N PHE A 324 -9.90 12.79 -6.49
CA PHE A 324 -11.01 11.88 -6.16
C PHE A 324 -10.59 10.41 -6.15
N LEU A 325 -11.39 9.58 -5.48
CA LEU A 325 -11.20 8.13 -5.42
C LEU A 325 -11.82 7.47 -6.66
N VAL A 326 -11.11 6.52 -7.25
CA VAL A 326 -11.59 5.74 -8.39
C VAL A 326 -12.23 4.45 -7.89
N GLU A 327 -13.48 4.22 -8.28
CA GLU A 327 -14.21 2.97 -8.03
C GLU A 327 -13.92 1.95 -9.14
N GLY A 328 -13.81 0.67 -8.77
CA GLY A 328 -13.63 -0.44 -9.70
C GLY A 328 -12.25 -0.50 -10.39
N THR A 329 -12.26 -0.94 -11.65
CA THR A 329 -11.06 -1.10 -12.47
C THR A 329 -10.46 0.22 -12.90
N GLY A 330 -11.24 1.30 -13.00
CA GLY A 330 -10.70 2.63 -13.25
C GLY A 330 -9.92 2.73 -14.56
N GLY A 331 -10.50 2.18 -15.64
CA GLY A 331 -9.95 2.21 -16.98
C GLY A 331 -9.98 3.60 -17.62
N SER A 332 -10.10 3.66 -18.95
CA SER A 332 -10.03 4.93 -19.69
C SER A 332 -11.16 5.91 -19.35
N SER A 333 -12.30 5.42 -18.85
CA SER A 333 -13.45 6.23 -18.43
C SER A 333 -13.14 7.20 -17.28
N VAL A 334 -12.09 6.95 -16.50
CA VAL A 334 -11.67 7.84 -15.41
C VAL A 334 -11.15 9.16 -15.94
N PHE A 335 -10.48 9.15 -17.09
CA PHE A 335 -9.84 10.34 -17.67
C PHE A 335 -10.88 11.33 -18.23
N LYS A 336 -12.00 10.83 -18.75
CA LYS A 336 -13.15 11.66 -19.18
C LYS A 336 -13.71 12.55 -18.04
N LYS A 337 -13.55 12.15 -16.78
CA LYS A 337 -14.00 12.96 -15.62
C LYS A 337 -13.11 14.17 -15.38
N PHE A 338 -11.83 14.10 -15.75
CA PHE A 338 -10.96 15.28 -15.72
C PHE A 338 -11.39 16.27 -16.80
N ASP A 339 -11.74 15.78 -18.00
CA ASP A 339 -12.22 16.62 -19.09
C ASP A 339 -13.54 17.31 -18.76
N ALA A 340 -14.46 16.64 -18.06
CA ALA A 340 -15.69 17.25 -17.58
C ALA A 340 -15.44 18.37 -16.54
N SER A 341 -14.36 18.27 -15.76
CA SER A 341 -13.95 19.30 -14.79
C SER A 341 -13.16 20.45 -15.43
N SER A 342 -12.53 20.25 -16.60
CA SER A 342 -11.83 21.29 -17.36
C SER A 342 -12.72 21.96 -18.41
N ASN A 343 -13.75 21.27 -18.91
CA ASN A 343 -14.68 21.79 -19.91
C ASN A 343 -15.83 22.62 -19.31
N SER A 344 -15.84 22.85 -17.99
CA SER A 344 -16.64 23.93 -17.40
C SER A 344 -16.04 25.32 -17.65
N ASP A 345 -14.83 25.41 -18.22
CA ASP A 345 -14.22 26.66 -18.69
C ASP A 345 -13.86 26.58 -20.19
N GLY A 346 -14.78 27.03 -21.04
CA GLY A 346 -14.45 27.69 -22.31
C GLY A 346 -14.54 26.88 -23.61
N ALA A 347 -15.57 27.16 -24.41
CA ALA A 347 -15.62 26.83 -25.83
C ALA A 347 -14.94 27.90 -26.70
N LYS A 348 -14.30 27.45 -27.81
CA LYS A 348 -13.59 28.18 -28.90
C LYS A 348 -12.18 28.65 -28.50
N SER A 349 -11.10 28.41 -29.25
CA SER A 349 -10.91 28.15 -30.70
C SER A 349 -9.50 27.56 -30.98
N LYS A 350 -9.31 26.88 -32.13
CA LYS A 350 -8.00 26.44 -32.62
C LYS A 350 -7.16 27.64 -33.11
N LEU A 351 -6.00 27.92 -32.51
CA LEU A 351 -4.74 28.24 -33.23
C LEU A 351 -3.52 28.35 -32.30
N GLU A 352 -2.47 27.61 -32.67
CA GLU A 352 -1.03 27.86 -32.48
C GLU A 352 -0.34 27.90 -31.09
N GLN A 353 0.82 27.22 -31.09
CA GLN A 353 1.82 27.08 -30.04
C GLN A 353 2.40 28.44 -29.60
N LYS A 354 2.47 28.67 -28.28
CA LYS A 354 3.69 29.14 -27.59
C LYS A 354 3.53 29.14 -26.06
N SER A 355 4.63 28.76 -25.41
CA SER A 355 4.88 28.68 -23.98
C SER A 355 4.58 29.98 -23.21
N LYS A 356 3.98 29.85 -22.02
CA LYS A 356 4.17 30.78 -20.88
C LYS A 356 3.72 30.17 -19.55
N SER A 357 4.57 30.34 -18.54
CA SER A 357 4.47 29.90 -17.15
C SER A 357 3.32 30.58 -16.39
N LEU A 358 2.50 29.81 -15.65
CA LEU A 358 1.57 30.34 -14.63
C LEU A 358 2.12 30.12 -13.22
N LYS A 359 2.19 31.21 -12.44
CA LYS A 359 2.46 31.22 -10.99
C LYS A 359 1.13 31.08 -10.22
N TRP A 360 1.15 30.33 -9.13
CA TRP A 360 0.02 30.19 -8.18
C TRP A 360 0.25 31.10 -6.95
N PRO A 361 -0.79 31.73 -6.36
CA PRO A 361 -0.66 32.49 -5.12
C PRO A 361 -0.88 31.62 -3.87
N MET A 362 -0.04 31.83 -2.86
CA MET A 362 -0.28 31.44 -1.47
C MET A 362 -0.65 32.69 -0.68
N HIS A 363 -1.66 32.62 0.19
CA HIS A 363 -1.69 33.19 1.55
C HIS A 363 -3.06 32.87 2.19
N ALA A 364 -3.05 32.23 3.35
CA ALA A 364 -4.21 32.08 4.22
C ALA A 364 -3.80 32.65 5.58
N ASP A 365 -4.40 33.79 5.95
CA ASP A 365 -4.26 34.39 7.29
C ASP A 365 -5.58 34.29 8.06
N PHE A 366 -5.44 34.12 9.37
CA PHE A 366 -6.49 33.90 10.37
C PHE A 366 -7.05 35.22 10.96
N CYS A 367 -8.32 35.14 11.39
CA CYS A 367 -9.01 35.91 12.47
C CYS A 367 -9.50 37.35 12.20
N PRO A 368 -10.42 37.94 13.02
CA PRO A 368 -11.57 37.39 13.80
C PRO A 368 -12.86 38.28 13.80
N LEU A 369 -14.02 37.67 14.13
CA LEU A 369 -15.25 38.17 14.83
C LEU A 369 -15.90 39.58 14.59
N LYS A 370 -17.26 39.54 14.66
CA LYS A 370 -18.30 40.61 14.68
C LYS A 370 -18.77 41.01 13.27
N GLY A 371 -20.04 41.07 12.91
CA GLY A 371 -21.30 41.12 13.65
C GLY A 371 -22.16 42.22 13.01
N VAL A 372 -23.45 41.94 12.80
CA VAL A 372 -24.58 42.88 12.57
C VAL A 372 -24.99 43.18 11.11
N SER A 373 -26.21 42.67 10.79
CA SER A 373 -27.33 43.25 9.99
C SER A 373 -27.16 43.53 8.49
N VAL A 374 -28.16 43.54 7.59
CA VAL A 374 -29.61 43.23 7.50
C VAL A 374 -29.97 43.52 6.00
N ASP A 375 -31.03 42.90 5.49
CA ASP A 375 -31.82 43.18 4.25
C ASP A 375 -31.25 42.71 2.89
N ASN A 376 -31.89 41.69 2.29
CA ASN A 376 -32.99 41.71 1.28
C ASN A 376 -32.43 42.01 -0.14
N VAL A 377 -32.66 41.24 -1.20
CA VAL A 377 -33.92 40.80 -1.85
C VAL A 377 -33.56 39.72 -2.91
N GLU A 378 -34.37 38.66 -2.97
CA GLU A 378 -34.82 37.78 -4.10
C GLU A 378 -33.90 37.54 -5.32
N THR A 379 -33.64 36.31 -5.78
CA THR A 379 -34.57 35.38 -6.48
C THR A 379 -33.81 34.06 -6.78
N VAL A 380 -34.25 32.90 -6.28
CA VAL A 380 -35.04 31.81 -6.94
C VAL A 380 -34.30 30.98 -8.02
N ASN A 381 -34.06 29.69 -7.67
CA ASN A 381 -33.88 28.44 -8.45
C ASN A 381 -32.89 28.43 -9.65
N GLU A 382 -31.96 27.47 -9.76
CA GLU A 382 -32.23 26.04 -9.95
C GLU A 382 -31.25 25.12 -9.18
N ASN A 383 -31.80 24.30 -8.30
CA ASN A 383 -31.19 23.07 -7.80
C ASN A 383 -31.81 21.91 -8.59
N MET A 384 -31.01 21.10 -9.29
CA MET A 384 -31.19 19.63 -9.42
C MET A 384 -30.00 19.03 -10.20
N HIS A 385 -29.37 18.01 -9.60
CA HIS A 385 -28.27 17.17 -10.11
C HIS A 385 -26.82 17.65 -9.96
N GLN A 386 -26.37 17.84 -8.71
CA GLN A 386 -24.97 17.54 -8.35
C GLN A 386 -24.93 16.51 -7.22
N ARG A 387 -24.69 15.24 -7.58
CA ARG A 387 -24.11 14.27 -6.63
C ARG A 387 -22.72 14.80 -6.28
N GLN A 388 -22.59 15.47 -5.14
CA GLN A 388 -21.31 15.96 -4.62
C GLN A 388 -20.31 14.80 -4.55
N LEU A 389 -19.34 14.81 -5.48
CA LEU A 389 -18.17 13.95 -5.42
C LEU A 389 -17.33 14.36 -4.23
N LYS A 390 -17.08 13.44 -3.29
CA LYS A 390 -16.20 13.65 -2.14
C LYS A 390 -14.79 14.01 -2.62
N HIS A 391 -14.46 15.30 -2.64
CA HIS A 391 -13.11 15.80 -2.96
C HIS A 391 -12.13 15.34 -1.87
N VAL A 392 -11.21 14.43 -2.22
CA VAL A 392 -10.16 13.96 -1.31
C VAL A 392 -8.88 14.70 -1.67
N LYS A 393 -8.61 15.85 -1.03
CA LYS A 393 -7.34 16.57 -1.20
C LYS A 393 -6.21 15.78 -0.51
N ARG A 394 -5.45 15.01 -1.29
CA ARG A 394 -4.27 14.25 -0.81
C ARG A 394 -3.05 14.59 -1.65
N HIS A 395 -1.98 15.00 -1.00
CA HIS A 395 -0.72 15.35 -1.66
C HIS A 395 0.35 14.32 -1.34
N ARG A 396 1.17 13.96 -2.34
CA ARG A 396 2.37 13.13 -2.15
C ARG A 396 3.56 13.71 -2.88
N ARG A 397 4.73 13.68 -2.25
CA ARG A 397 5.98 14.21 -2.80
C ARG A 397 7.07 13.14 -2.77
N TRP A 398 7.87 13.07 -3.82
CA TRP A 398 9.03 12.17 -3.92
C TRP A 398 10.25 12.91 -4.43
N ASN A 399 11.41 12.64 -3.85
CA ASN A 399 12.68 13.25 -4.26
C ASN A 399 13.19 12.62 -5.56
N ILE A 400 13.46 13.44 -6.57
CA ILE A 400 13.94 12.98 -7.89
C ILE A 400 15.33 12.36 -7.81
N GLY A 401 16.22 12.88 -6.95
CA GLY A 401 17.58 12.38 -6.79
C GLY A 401 17.66 10.95 -6.24
N LYS A 402 16.58 10.45 -5.60
CA LYS A 402 16.52 9.09 -5.06
C LYS A 402 15.95 8.06 -6.06
N ILE A 403 15.51 8.48 -7.25
CA ILE A 403 14.99 7.56 -8.28
C ILE A 403 16.13 6.68 -8.81
N LYS A 404 15.91 5.36 -8.75
CA LYS A 404 16.82 4.30 -9.21
C LYS A 404 16.50 3.87 -10.64
N THR A 405 15.25 3.58 -10.95
CA THR A 405 14.80 3.22 -12.31
C THR A 405 13.35 3.65 -12.55
N VAL A 406 12.99 3.87 -13.82
CA VAL A 406 11.61 4.16 -14.25
C VAL A 406 11.26 3.16 -15.35
N HIS A 407 10.26 2.32 -15.09
CA HIS A 407 9.84 1.23 -15.97
C HIS A 407 8.56 1.60 -16.70
N TRP A 408 8.56 1.42 -18.01
CA TRP A 408 7.34 1.46 -18.80
C TRP A 408 6.61 0.11 -18.65
N THR A 409 5.35 0.14 -18.22
CA THR A 409 4.59 -1.06 -17.90
C THR A 409 3.14 -0.97 -18.38
N ARG A 410 2.37 -2.02 -18.12
CA ARG A 410 0.99 -2.16 -18.55
C ARG A 410 0.02 -1.94 -17.39
N TYR A 411 -1.16 -1.44 -17.72
CA TYR A 411 -2.32 -1.43 -16.85
C TYR A 411 -3.53 -1.94 -17.65
N LEU A 412 -4.21 -2.97 -17.14
CA LEU A 412 -5.27 -3.68 -17.88
C LEU A 412 -4.81 -4.08 -19.29
N LEU A 413 -3.61 -4.67 -19.39
CA LEU A 413 -2.95 -5.08 -20.65
C LEU A 413 -2.59 -3.96 -21.65
N ARG A 414 -2.80 -2.67 -21.33
CA ARG A 414 -2.41 -1.51 -22.16
C ARG A 414 -1.14 -0.83 -21.66
N TYR A 415 -0.26 -0.35 -22.55
CA TYR A 415 1.00 0.33 -22.20
C TYR A 415 0.81 1.80 -21.77
N THR A 416 -0.11 2.04 -20.85
CA THR A 416 -0.48 3.38 -20.36
C THR A 416 0.10 3.68 -18.98
N ALA A 417 0.98 2.84 -18.44
CA ALA A 417 1.47 2.99 -17.07
C ALA A 417 3.00 3.05 -16.95
N ILE A 418 3.47 3.66 -15.86
CA ILE A 418 4.88 3.63 -15.45
C ILE A 418 5.00 3.19 -13.99
N GLU A 419 6.09 2.52 -13.66
CA GLU A 419 6.46 2.19 -12.28
C GLU A 419 7.84 2.79 -11.95
N ILE A 420 7.90 3.58 -10.88
CA ILE A 420 9.09 4.30 -10.43
C ILE A 420 9.67 3.58 -9.21
N PHE A 421 10.94 3.19 -9.29
CA PHE A 421 11.68 2.55 -8.20
C PHE A 421 12.69 3.51 -7.61
N PHE A 422 12.81 3.49 -6.28
CA PHE A 422 13.73 4.35 -5.54
C PHE A 422 14.92 3.54 -5.01
N GLY A 423 16.06 4.20 -4.83
CA GLY A 423 17.29 3.58 -4.31
C GLY A 423 17.35 3.51 -2.80
N ASP A 424 16.32 4.04 -2.13
CA ASP A 424 16.26 4.23 -0.71
C ASP A 424 15.10 3.40 -0.13
N SER A 425 14.89 2.16 -0.55
CA SER A 425 13.91 1.24 0.06
C SER A 425 12.44 1.72 0.16
N VAL A 426 12.11 2.90 -0.38
CA VAL A 426 10.75 3.44 -0.46
C VAL A 426 9.99 2.59 -1.46
N ALA A 427 8.75 2.25 -1.10
CA ALA A 427 7.86 1.50 -1.97
C ALA A 427 7.81 2.12 -3.38
N SER A 428 7.87 1.26 -4.38
CA SER A 428 7.68 1.66 -5.77
C SER A 428 6.35 2.40 -5.97
N VAL A 429 6.32 3.33 -6.92
CA VAL A 429 5.12 4.13 -7.24
C VAL A 429 4.61 3.74 -8.62
N PHE A 430 3.35 3.34 -8.70
CA PHE A 430 2.69 2.94 -9.93
C PHE A 430 1.68 3.99 -10.38
N LEU A 431 1.84 4.51 -11.60
CA LEU A 431 1.00 5.56 -12.17
C LEU A 431 0.45 5.08 -13.52
N ASN A 432 -0.87 5.16 -13.68
CA ASN A 432 -1.54 4.96 -14.96
C ASN A 432 -1.91 6.33 -15.58
N PHE A 433 -1.78 6.44 -16.89
CA PHE A 433 -2.08 7.63 -17.69
C PHE A 433 -3.19 7.33 -18.69
N GLU A 434 -3.67 8.37 -19.36
CA GLU A 434 -4.72 8.26 -20.36
C GLU A 434 -4.22 7.56 -21.63
N SER A 435 -3.06 7.97 -22.15
CA SER A 435 -2.50 7.44 -23.39
C SER A 435 -1.10 6.84 -23.22
N LEU A 436 -0.73 5.96 -24.16
CA LEU A 436 0.63 5.43 -24.24
C LEU A 436 1.67 6.52 -24.50
N LYS A 437 1.27 7.62 -25.15
CA LYS A 437 2.16 8.75 -25.48
C LYS A 437 2.52 9.50 -24.20
N ASP A 438 1.54 9.76 -23.34
CA ASP A 438 1.74 10.47 -22.08
C ASP A 438 2.65 9.67 -21.15
N ALA A 439 2.40 8.36 -21.00
CA ALA A 439 3.24 7.50 -20.18
C ALA A 439 4.72 7.53 -20.61
N LYS A 440 4.97 7.50 -21.93
CA LYS A 440 6.32 7.54 -22.50
C LYS A 440 6.97 8.92 -22.35
N GLU A 441 6.24 10.00 -22.59
CA GLU A 441 6.71 11.37 -22.45
C GLU A 441 7.08 11.67 -20.99
N VAL A 442 6.14 11.41 -20.05
CA VAL A 442 6.34 11.58 -18.61
C VAL A 442 7.54 10.78 -18.13
N GLY A 443 7.64 9.49 -18.50
CA GLY A 443 8.76 8.64 -18.10
C GLY A 443 10.11 9.15 -18.60
N THR A 444 10.16 9.66 -19.83
CA THR A 444 11.38 10.24 -20.43
C THR A 444 11.78 11.54 -19.72
N VAL A 445 10.82 12.41 -19.42
CA VAL A 445 11.06 13.66 -18.70
C VAL A 445 11.57 13.39 -17.29
N ILE A 446 10.97 12.45 -16.53
CA ILE A 446 11.45 12.10 -15.18
C ILE A 446 12.91 11.65 -15.21
N VAL A 447 13.29 10.79 -16.16
CA VAL A 447 14.66 10.30 -16.29
C VAL A 447 15.62 11.42 -16.68
N ALA A 448 15.23 12.29 -17.62
CA ALA A 448 16.03 13.43 -18.02
C ALA A 448 16.25 14.40 -16.86
N THR A 449 15.19 14.79 -16.15
CA THR A 449 15.26 15.67 -14.98
C THR A 449 16.12 15.07 -13.87
N ARG A 450 15.99 13.75 -13.60
CA ARG A 450 16.83 13.06 -12.61
C ARG A 450 18.30 13.09 -13.00
N ASN A 451 18.61 12.77 -14.26
CA ASN A 451 19.99 12.75 -14.73
C ASN A 451 20.59 14.16 -14.76
N GLU A 452 19.82 15.19 -15.10
CA GLU A 452 20.26 16.59 -15.03
C GLU A 452 20.47 17.05 -13.58
N PHE A 453 19.58 16.65 -12.66
CA PHE A 453 19.69 16.95 -11.23
C PHE A 453 20.96 16.35 -10.62
N LEU A 454 21.30 15.11 -10.94
CA LEU A 454 22.51 14.45 -10.42
C LEU A 454 23.78 14.73 -11.24
N PHE A 455 23.65 15.02 -12.53
CA PHE A 455 24.79 15.26 -13.42
C PHE A 455 24.54 16.48 -14.31
N PRO A 456 24.65 17.71 -13.76
CA PRO A 456 24.56 18.93 -14.54
C PRO A 456 25.61 18.98 -15.66
N LYS A 457 25.30 19.71 -16.74
CA LYS A 457 26.18 19.84 -17.92
C LYS A 457 27.58 20.34 -17.50
N GLY A 458 28.58 19.46 -17.60
CA GLY A 458 29.96 19.71 -17.15
C GLY A 458 30.59 18.61 -16.29
N SER A 459 29.78 17.68 -15.74
CA SER A 459 30.29 16.54 -14.97
C SER A 459 31.06 15.54 -15.84
N LYS A 460 32.30 15.21 -15.43
CA LYS A 460 33.13 14.18 -16.08
C LYS A 460 32.74 12.75 -15.70
N ASP A 461 32.11 12.58 -14.54
CA ASP A 461 31.65 11.28 -14.06
C ASP A 461 30.17 11.08 -14.43
N LYS A 462 29.91 10.08 -15.27
CA LYS A 462 28.56 9.64 -15.70
C LYS A 462 28.18 8.28 -15.10
N SER A 463 28.99 7.75 -14.17
CA SER A 463 28.70 6.49 -13.49
C SER A 463 27.42 6.66 -12.65
N GLY A 464 26.35 5.95 -13.05
CA GLY A 464 25.03 6.05 -12.40
C GLY A 464 23.96 6.86 -13.14
N THR A 465 24.17 7.20 -14.42
CA THR A 465 23.10 7.66 -15.32
C THR A 465 22.06 6.55 -15.51
N ILE A 466 20.77 6.87 -15.43
CA ILE A 466 19.69 5.89 -15.64
C ILE A 466 19.03 6.08 -17.00
N MET A 467 18.45 5.02 -17.54
CA MET A 467 17.68 5.04 -18.80
C MET A 467 16.20 4.76 -18.51
N PHE A 468 15.31 5.32 -19.31
CA PHE A 468 13.91 4.94 -19.30
C PHE A 468 13.79 3.50 -19.81
N VAL A 469 13.24 2.61 -18.98
CA VAL A 469 13.21 1.17 -19.27
C VAL A 469 11.99 0.88 -20.14
N ASP A 470 12.18 0.98 -21.45
CA ASP A 470 11.24 0.49 -22.45
C ASP A 470 11.43 -1.01 -22.74
N ARG A 471 10.67 -1.57 -23.68
CA ARG A 471 10.75 -2.99 -24.05
C ARG A 471 12.16 -3.42 -24.48
N ARG A 472 12.90 -2.55 -25.16
CA ARG A 472 14.25 -2.87 -25.66
C ARG A 472 15.24 -2.90 -24.50
N VAL A 473 15.24 -1.87 -23.67
CA VAL A 473 16.10 -1.79 -22.49
C VAL A 473 15.78 -2.91 -21.51
N ALA A 474 14.49 -3.23 -21.31
CA ALA A 474 14.06 -4.35 -20.48
C ALA A 474 14.63 -5.69 -20.97
N LEU A 475 14.65 -5.93 -22.29
CA LEU A 475 15.26 -7.13 -22.86
C LEU A 475 16.77 -7.16 -22.63
N GLU A 476 17.48 -6.05 -22.83
CA GLU A 476 18.92 -5.95 -22.55
C GLU A 476 19.22 -6.24 -21.07
N MET A 477 18.44 -5.68 -20.14
CA MET A 477 18.53 -5.97 -18.70
C MET A 477 18.24 -7.44 -18.40
N ALA A 478 17.24 -8.04 -19.05
CA ALA A 478 16.91 -9.46 -18.88
C ALA A 478 18.04 -10.37 -19.34
N GLU A 479 18.72 -10.02 -20.43
CA GLU A 479 19.89 -10.75 -20.95
C GLU A 479 21.10 -10.67 -20.00
N VAL A 480 21.36 -9.49 -19.42
CA VAL A 480 22.42 -9.33 -18.38
C VAL A 480 22.08 -10.16 -17.14
N ALA A 481 20.85 -10.10 -16.66
CA ALA A 481 20.40 -10.89 -15.51
C ALA A 481 20.48 -12.39 -15.79
N ARG A 482 20.09 -12.83 -17.00
CA ARG A 482 20.20 -14.23 -17.46
C ARG A 482 21.63 -14.73 -17.41
N GLU A 483 22.60 -13.91 -17.83
CA GLU A 483 24.00 -14.27 -17.81
C GLU A 483 24.56 -14.37 -16.38
N ARG A 484 24.25 -13.40 -15.52
CA ARG A 484 24.61 -13.42 -14.09
C ARG A 484 24.02 -14.64 -13.38
N TRP A 485 22.76 -14.95 -13.65
CA TRP A 485 22.09 -16.13 -13.10
C TRP A 485 22.75 -17.43 -13.57
N ARG A 486 23.11 -17.51 -14.86
CA ARG A 486 23.82 -18.65 -15.43
C ARG A 486 25.20 -18.85 -14.80
N ARG A 487 25.90 -17.77 -14.46
CA ARG A 487 27.18 -17.77 -13.74
C ARG A 487 27.05 -17.97 -12.23
N ARG A 488 25.81 -17.98 -11.71
CA ARG A 488 25.47 -18.06 -10.28
C ARG A 488 25.88 -16.84 -9.46
N ASP A 489 26.04 -15.68 -10.11
CA ASP A 489 26.27 -14.39 -9.44
C ASP A 489 25.01 -13.91 -8.69
N ILE A 490 23.83 -14.40 -9.11
CA ILE A 490 22.54 -14.15 -8.46
C ILE A 490 21.78 -15.47 -8.26
N THR A 491 20.96 -15.52 -7.21
CA THR A 491 20.11 -16.65 -6.81
C THR A 491 18.93 -16.87 -7.77
N ASN A 492 18.29 -18.05 -7.69
CA ASN A 492 17.06 -18.33 -8.45
C ASN A 492 15.94 -17.35 -8.07
N PHE A 493 15.79 -17.07 -6.77
CA PHE A 493 14.81 -16.09 -6.28
C PHE A 493 15.02 -14.70 -6.86
N GLU A 494 16.23 -14.16 -6.81
CA GLU A 494 16.54 -12.83 -7.35
C GLU A 494 16.27 -12.78 -8.86
N TYR A 495 16.65 -13.83 -9.58
CA TYR A 495 16.41 -13.90 -11.01
C TYR A 495 14.91 -13.89 -11.35
N LEU A 496 14.10 -14.66 -10.63
CA LEU A 496 12.65 -14.67 -10.79
C LEU A 496 12.03 -13.31 -10.45
N MET A 497 12.50 -12.62 -9.41
CA MET A 497 12.02 -11.27 -9.08
C MET A 497 12.38 -10.25 -10.18
N ILE A 498 13.57 -10.33 -10.76
CA ILE A 498 13.97 -9.49 -11.89
C ILE A 498 13.08 -9.76 -13.11
N LEU A 499 12.85 -11.03 -13.48
CA LEU A 499 11.99 -11.39 -14.60
C LEU A 499 10.54 -10.92 -14.40
N ASN A 500 9.99 -11.10 -13.21
CA ASN A 500 8.66 -10.59 -12.87
C ASN A 500 8.59 -9.06 -13.06
N THR A 501 9.57 -8.32 -12.55
CA THR A 501 9.65 -6.86 -12.70
C THR A 501 9.71 -6.44 -14.17
N LEU A 502 10.58 -7.07 -14.96
CA LEU A 502 10.74 -6.77 -16.39
C LEU A 502 9.52 -7.22 -17.22
N ALA A 503 8.74 -8.17 -16.72
CA ALA A 503 7.48 -8.61 -17.31
C ALA A 503 6.28 -7.73 -16.92
N GLY A 504 6.51 -6.61 -16.24
CA GLY A 504 5.50 -5.65 -15.81
C GLY A 504 4.74 -6.03 -14.54
N ARG A 505 5.22 -7.04 -13.77
CA ARG A 505 4.57 -7.46 -12.52
C ARG A 505 4.91 -6.52 -11.36
N SER A 506 3.90 -6.19 -10.58
CA SER A 506 4.00 -5.18 -9.51
C SER A 506 3.26 -5.60 -8.25
N TYR A 507 3.79 -5.20 -7.10
CA TYR A 507 3.10 -5.29 -5.82
C TYR A 507 2.05 -4.18 -5.60
N ASN A 508 2.06 -3.13 -6.42
CA ASN A 508 1.09 -2.04 -6.34
C ASN A 508 -0.24 -2.37 -7.01
N ASP A 509 -0.21 -3.23 -8.02
CA ASP A 509 -1.37 -3.71 -8.75
C ASP A 509 -1.55 -5.22 -8.55
N LEU A 510 -2.52 -5.60 -7.72
CA LEU A 510 -2.79 -7.00 -7.38
C LEU A 510 -3.25 -7.85 -8.57
N THR A 511 -3.73 -7.22 -9.65
CA THR A 511 -4.16 -7.93 -10.86
C THR A 511 -2.97 -8.47 -11.68
N GLN A 512 -1.77 -7.95 -11.42
CA GLN A 512 -0.51 -8.34 -12.05
C GLN A 512 0.60 -8.57 -11.02
N TYR A 513 0.25 -9.28 -9.95
CA TYR A 513 1.18 -9.64 -8.88
C TYR A 513 2.33 -10.54 -9.39
N PRO A 514 3.53 -10.49 -8.78
CA PRO A 514 4.62 -11.40 -9.12
C PRO A 514 4.27 -12.88 -8.94
N ILE A 515 4.85 -13.74 -9.78
CA ILE A 515 4.52 -15.17 -9.88
C ILE A 515 5.75 -16.02 -9.66
N PHE A 516 5.61 -17.06 -8.86
CA PHE A 516 6.62 -18.08 -8.59
C PHE A 516 6.07 -19.48 -8.86
N PRO A 517 6.91 -20.45 -9.26
CA PRO A 517 6.46 -21.83 -9.44
C PRO A 517 6.14 -22.49 -8.10
N TRP A 518 5.17 -23.41 -8.10
CA TRP A 518 5.24 -24.53 -7.17
C TRP A 518 6.55 -25.29 -7.38
N VAL A 519 7.34 -25.44 -6.32
CA VAL A 519 8.64 -26.13 -6.37
C VAL A 519 8.54 -27.55 -5.83
N LEU A 520 7.93 -27.70 -4.65
CA LEU A 520 7.75 -28.98 -4.00
C LEU A 520 6.46 -29.66 -4.49
N ALA A 521 6.47 -30.98 -4.47
CA ALA A 521 5.31 -31.84 -4.70
C ALA A 521 4.97 -32.69 -3.45
N ASP A 522 5.93 -32.88 -2.54
CA ASP A 522 5.72 -33.63 -1.30
C ASP A 522 5.40 -32.70 -0.12
N TYR A 523 4.13 -32.74 0.28
CA TYR A 523 3.60 -32.02 1.43
C TYR A 523 3.04 -32.97 2.52
N SER A 524 3.30 -34.27 2.38
CA SER A 524 2.75 -35.33 3.23
C SER A 524 3.80 -36.04 4.09
N SER A 525 5.05 -36.09 3.64
CA SER A 525 6.13 -36.79 4.36
C SER A 525 6.58 -36.05 5.64
N ASP A 526 7.09 -36.81 6.61
CA ASP A 526 7.67 -36.27 7.86
C ASP A 526 9.06 -35.63 7.65
N VAL A 527 9.78 -36.05 6.62
CA VAL A 527 11.10 -35.52 6.27
C VAL A 527 11.17 -35.26 4.78
N LEU A 528 11.70 -34.09 4.42
CA LEU A 528 11.85 -33.66 3.05
C LEU A 528 13.24 -34.05 2.52
N ASP A 529 13.29 -34.98 1.57
CA ASP A 529 14.54 -35.42 0.92
C ASP A 529 14.73 -34.75 -0.45
N PHE A 530 15.76 -33.91 -0.56
CA PHE A 530 16.10 -33.21 -1.80
C PHE A 530 16.90 -34.06 -2.81
N ASN A 531 17.30 -35.27 -2.45
CA ASN A 531 17.91 -36.20 -3.41
C ASN A 531 16.84 -36.95 -4.23
N LYS A 532 15.59 -36.97 -3.76
CA LYS A 532 14.48 -37.67 -4.42
C LYS A 532 13.78 -36.74 -5.41
N SER A 533 13.72 -37.15 -6.69
CA SER A 533 13.07 -36.35 -7.74
C SER A 533 11.57 -36.15 -7.51
N SER A 534 10.88 -37.13 -6.89
CA SER A 534 9.44 -37.03 -6.59
C SER A 534 9.09 -35.96 -5.55
N THR A 535 10.09 -35.47 -4.81
CA THR A 535 9.92 -34.36 -3.86
C THR A 535 9.61 -33.06 -4.59
N PHE A 536 10.07 -32.94 -5.84
CA PHE A 536 9.94 -31.74 -6.64
C PHE A 536 8.83 -31.89 -7.69
N ARG A 537 8.18 -30.76 -7.97
CA ARG A 537 7.31 -30.64 -9.13
C ARG A 537 8.11 -30.77 -10.43
N ASP A 538 7.49 -31.38 -11.44
CA ASP A 538 7.94 -31.24 -12.82
C ASP A 538 7.77 -29.79 -13.33
N LEU A 539 8.89 -29.06 -13.40
CA LEU A 539 8.96 -27.67 -13.88
C LEU A 539 8.83 -27.55 -15.41
N THR A 540 8.79 -28.66 -16.15
CA THR A 540 8.62 -28.64 -17.61
C THR A 540 7.17 -28.45 -18.04
N LYS A 541 6.22 -28.63 -17.12
CA LYS A 541 4.78 -28.62 -17.35
C LYS A 541 4.07 -27.53 -16.55
N PRO A 542 2.98 -26.93 -17.09
CA PRO A 542 2.08 -26.08 -16.31
C PRO A 542 1.28 -26.88 -15.28
N VAL A 543 0.71 -26.22 -14.28
CA VAL A 543 -0.05 -26.86 -13.17
C VAL A 543 -1.11 -27.82 -13.71
N GLY A 544 -1.87 -27.38 -14.71
CA GLY A 544 -2.97 -28.14 -15.31
C GLY A 544 -2.55 -29.47 -15.94
N ALA A 545 -1.28 -29.61 -16.36
CA ALA A 545 -0.73 -30.79 -17.02
C ALA A 545 0.11 -31.70 -16.08
N LEU A 546 0.14 -31.42 -14.78
CA LEU A 546 0.87 -32.24 -13.80
C LEU A 546 0.20 -33.60 -13.55
N ASP A 547 -1.12 -33.61 -13.42
CA ASP A 547 -1.91 -34.84 -13.28
C ASP A 547 -2.42 -35.30 -14.66
N LEU A 548 -2.13 -36.55 -15.02
CA LEU A 548 -2.44 -37.09 -16.36
C LEU A 548 -3.94 -37.23 -16.59
N LYS A 549 -4.69 -37.72 -15.60
CA LYS A 549 -6.15 -37.94 -15.73
C LYS A 549 -6.88 -36.62 -15.90
N ARG A 550 -6.49 -35.60 -15.14
CA ARG A 550 -7.04 -34.26 -15.29
C ARG A 550 -6.63 -33.62 -16.60
N PHE A 551 -5.40 -33.87 -17.06
CA PHE A 551 -4.93 -33.32 -18.32
C PHE A 551 -5.75 -33.82 -19.52
N GLU A 552 -6.17 -35.08 -19.53
CA GLU A 552 -7.09 -35.63 -20.56
C GLU A 552 -8.38 -34.78 -20.67
N VAL A 553 -8.95 -34.35 -19.55
CA VAL A 553 -10.15 -33.48 -19.54
C VAL A 553 -9.88 -32.11 -20.17
N PHE A 554 -8.70 -31.52 -19.93
CA PHE A 554 -8.32 -30.26 -20.56
C PHE A 554 -8.04 -30.44 -22.05
N GLU A 555 -7.44 -31.55 -22.45
CA GLU A 555 -7.16 -31.89 -23.83
C GLU A 555 -8.46 -32.11 -24.64
N ASP A 556 -9.40 -32.87 -24.08
CA ASP A 556 -10.72 -33.08 -24.67
C ASP A 556 -11.48 -31.75 -24.81
N ARG A 557 -11.43 -30.89 -23.78
CA ARG A 557 -12.01 -29.55 -23.87
C ARG A 557 -11.38 -28.76 -25.00
N TYR A 558 -10.05 -28.72 -25.08
CA TYR A 558 -9.34 -27.94 -26.11
C TYR A 558 -9.69 -28.42 -27.52
N ARG A 559 -9.71 -29.74 -27.75
CA ARG A 559 -9.99 -30.34 -29.06
C ARG A 559 -11.44 -30.17 -29.50
N ASN A 560 -12.38 -30.24 -28.55
CA ASN A 560 -13.82 -30.16 -28.83
C ASN A 560 -14.38 -28.73 -28.70
N PHE A 561 -13.57 -27.75 -28.30
CA PHE A 561 -14.03 -26.36 -28.18
C PHE A 561 -14.24 -25.75 -29.56
N SER A 562 -15.49 -25.48 -29.92
CA SER A 562 -15.90 -24.83 -31.16
C SER A 562 -16.74 -23.60 -30.86
N ASP A 563 -16.13 -22.42 -30.96
CA ASP A 563 -16.80 -21.13 -30.84
C ASP A 563 -16.26 -20.21 -31.98
N PRO A 564 -17.12 -19.47 -32.69
CA PRO A 564 -16.70 -18.61 -33.80
C PRO A 564 -15.86 -17.41 -33.36
N ASP A 565 -16.06 -16.90 -32.14
CA ASP A 565 -15.45 -15.67 -31.65
C ASP A 565 -14.31 -15.95 -30.65
N ILE A 566 -14.33 -17.12 -29.99
CA ILE A 566 -13.38 -17.49 -28.94
C ILE A 566 -12.39 -18.55 -29.45
N PRO A 567 -11.07 -18.30 -29.43
CA PRO A 567 -10.07 -19.31 -29.74
C PRO A 567 -10.06 -20.46 -28.71
N SER A 568 -9.75 -21.69 -29.13
CA SER A 568 -9.61 -22.83 -28.22
C SER A 568 -8.52 -22.60 -27.15
N PHE A 569 -8.79 -23.02 -25.92
CA PHE A 569 -7.90 -22.87 -24.77
C PHE A 569 -7.99 -24.08 -23.84
N TYR A 570 -6.92 -24.36 -23.09
CA TYR A 570 -6.93 -25.43 -22.08
C TYR A 570 -7.57 -24.92 -20.78
N TYR A 571 -7.17 -23.72 -20.34
CA TYR A 571 -7.52 -23.20 -19.01
C TYR A 571 -8.38 -21.93 -19.09
N GLY A 572 -9.59 -21.99 -18.53
CA GLY A 572 -10.47 -20.82 -18.36
C GLY A 572 -10.12 -19.97 -17.14
N SER A 573 -9.41 -20.56 -16.17
CA SER A 573 -8.81 -19.85 -15.04
C SER A 573 -7.33 -19.63 -15.27
N HIS A 574 -6.80 -18.56 -14.66
CA HIS A 574 -5.39 -18.18 -14.80
C HIS A 574 -4.61 -18.55 -13.54
N TYR A 575 -3.30 -18.81 -13.69
CA TYR A 575 -2.42 -19.16 -12.56
C TYR A 575 -2.12 -17.99 -11.61
N SER A 576 -2.48 -16.77 -11.98
CA SER A 576 -2.27 -15.54 -11.20
C SER A 576 -3.44 -14.57 -11.37
N SER A 577 -4.09 -14.21 -10.27
CA SER A 577 -5.18 -13.26 -10.24
C SER A 577 -5.25 -12.59 -8.87
N MET A 578 -5.95 -11.47 -8.77
CA MET A 578 -6.15 -10.79 -7.49
C MET A 578 -6.80 -11.72 -6.45
N GLY A 579 -7.75 -12.57 -6.86
CA GLY A 579 -8.37 -13.55 -5.98
C GLY A 579 -7.37 -14.54 -5.38
N ILE A 580 -6.38 -14.99 -6.17
CA ILE A 580 -5.32 -15.90 -5.70
C ILE A 580 -4.41 -15.23 -4.68
N VAL A 581 -4.03 -13.98 -4.92
CA VAL A 581 -3.18 -13.21 -4.00
C VAL A 581 -3.89 -12.98 -2.67
N LEU A 582 -5.17 -12.58 -2.71
CA LEU A 582 -5.99 -12.37 -1.51
C LEU A 582 -6.30 -13.68 -0.78
N TYR A 583 -6.38 -14.80 -1.51
CA TYR A 583 -6.51 -16.13 -0.93
C TYR A 583 -5.27 -16.48 -0.09
N TYR A 584 -4.06 -16.34 -0.63
CA TYR A 584 -2.83 -16.65 0.11
C TYR A 584 -2.56 -15.67 1.25
N LEU A 585 -2.73 -14.36 1.03
CA LEU A 585 -2.35 -13.32 1.98
C LEU A 585 -3.46 -12.91 2.95
N LEU A 586 -4.55 -13.67 3.03
CA LEU A 586 -5.74 -13.39 3.84
C LEU A 586 -5.43 -12.93 5.28
N ARG A 587 -4.39 -13.50 5.90
CA ARG A 587 -4.02 -13.26 7.31
C ARG A 587 -3.17 -12.00 7.53
N LEU A 588 -2.88 -11.24 6.47
CA LEU A 588 -2.07 -10.03 6.56
C LEU A 588 -2.85 -8.79 6.11
N GLU A 589 -2.76 -7.71 6.89
CA GLU A 589 -3.22 -6.40 6.45
C GLU A 589 -2.21 -5.79 5.46
N PRO A 590 -2.66 -5.18 4.34
CA PRO A 590 -4.04 -4.78 4.00
C PRO A 590 -4.89 -5.81 3.23
N PHE A 591 -4.39 -7.02 3.02
CA PHE A 591 -5.06 -8.03 2.20
C PHE A 591 -6.31 -8.60 2.86
N THR A 592 -6.34 -8.68 4.20
CA THR A 592 -7.55 -9.04 4.96
C THR A 592 -8.71 -8.08 4.65
N SER A 593 -8.49 -6.78 4.79
CA SER A 593 -9.47 -5.74 4.40
C SER A 593 -9.90 -5.85 2.93
N LEU A 594 -8.94 -6.11 2.02
CA LEU A 594 -9.23 -6.22 0.59
C LEU A 594 -10.07 -7.46 0.24
N HIS A 595 -9.78 -8.59 0.88
CA HIS A 595 -10.57 -9.81 0.74
C HIS A 595 -12.01 -9.58 1.18
N ARG A 596 -12.22 -8.93 2.34
CA ARG A 596 -13.56 -8.60 2.82
C ARG A 596 -14.30 -7.68 1.86
N ASN A 597 -13.64 -6.66 1.32
CA ASN A 597 -14.25 -5.75 0.35
C ASN A 597 -14.69 -6.49 -0.91
N LEU A 598 -13.89 -7.44 -1.39
CA LEU A 598 -14.24 -8.28 -2.55
C LEU A 598 -15.49 -9.14 -2.27
N GLN A 599 -15.69 -9.56 -1.02
CA GLN A 599 -16.77 -10.44 -0.58
C GLN A 599 -17.94 -9.71 0.11
N GLY A 600 -18.15 -8.42 -0.20
CA GLY A 600 -19.30 -7.66 0.30
C GLY A 600 -19.24 -7.31 1.80
N GLY A 601 -18.03 -7.18 2.36
CA GLY A 601 -17.79 -6.74 3.74
C GLY A 601 -17.64 -7.88 4.76
N LYS A 602 -17.74 -9.14 4.35
CA LYS A 602 -17.57 -10.33 5.21
C LYS A 602 -16.42 -11.21 4.73
N PHE A 603 -15.96 -12.15 5.55
CA PHE A 603 -15.07 -13.20 5.05
C PHE A 603 -15.83 -14.16 4.16
N ASP A 604 -15.13 -14.82 3.23
CA ASP A 604 -15.71 -15.91 2.46
C ASP A 604 -16.06 -17.12 3.36
N HIS A 605 -16.80 -18.07 2.81
CA HIS A 605 -17.11 -19.33 3.49
C HIS A 605 -15.83 -20.01 3.96
N ALA A 606 -15.81 -20.42 5.23
CA ALA A 606 -14.66 -21.02 5.91
C ALA A 606 -13.97 -22.12 5.05
N ASP A 607 -14.73 -23.09 4.53
CA ASP A 607 -14.22 -24.17 3.65
C ASP A 607 -13.49 -23.72 2.38
N ARG A 608 -13.72 -22.49 1.90
CA ARG A 608 -13.06 -21.93 0.71
C ARG A 608 -11.85 -21.06 1.02
N LEU A 609 -11.62 -20.74 2.29
CA LEU A 609 -10.46 -19.95 2.71
C LEU A 609 -9.17 -20.76 2.58
N PHE A 610 -8.04 -20.07 2.64
CA PHE A 610 -6.73 -20.72 2.64
C PHE A 610 -6.47 -21.39 3.99
N GLN A 611 -6.56 -22.71 4.03
CA GLN A 611 -6.51 -23.49 5.27
C GLN A 611 -5.23 -24.31 5.43
N GLY A 612 -4.65 -24.83 4.36
CA GLY A 612 -3.53 -25.76 4.46
C GLY A 612 -2.79 -25.94 3.14
N ILE A 613 -1.47 -26.12 3.22
CA ILE A 613 -0.59 -26.19 2.04
C ILE A 613 -0.88 -27.43 1.20
N GLU A 614 -0.94 -28.60 1.83
CA GLU A 614 -1.18 -29.87 1.16
C GLU A 614 -2.56 -29.89 0.48
N GLY A 615 -3.59 -29.43 1.19
CA GLY A 615 -4.95 -29.31 0.65
C GLY A 615 -5.01 -28.39 -0.57
N THR A 616 -4.36 -27.22 -0.51
CA THR A 616 -4.28 -26.32 -1.67
C THR A 616 -3.54 -26.94 -2.84
N TYR A 617 -2.40 -27.60 -2.62
CA TYR A 617 -1.66 -28.27 -3.69
C TYR A 617 -2.47 -29.40 -4.34
N ARG A 618 -3.15 -30.23 -3.52
CA ARG A 618 -4.03 -31.29 -4.01
C ARG A 618 -5.23 -30.74 -4.79
N ASN A 619 -5.79 -29.61 -4.37
CA ASN A 619 -6.85 -28.92 -5.11
C ASN A 619 -6.33 -28.41 -6.46
N CYS A 620 -5.12 -27.85 -6.50
CA CYS A 620 -4.44 -27.47 -7.74
C CYS A 620 -4.13 -28.66 -8.66
N LEU A 621 -4.25 -29.92 -8.21
CA LEU A 621 -4.07 -31.14 -9.02
C LEU A 621 -5.39 -31.82 -9.40
N SER A 622 -6.46 -31.62 -8.65
CA SER A 622 -7.74 -32.32 -8.82
C SER A 622 -8.85 -31.45 -9.41
N ASN A 623 -8.94 -30.18 -9.02
CA ASN A 623 -9.99 -29.28 -9.50
C ASN A 623 -9.64 -28.73 -10.89
N THR A 624 -10.59 -28.80 -11.83
CA THR A 624 -10.40 -28.31 -13.22
C THR A 624 -10.39 -26.78 -13.32
N SER A 625 -10.89 -26.08 -12.30
CA SER A 625 -10.90 -24.62 -12.25
C SER A 625 -9.68 -24.05 -11.51
N ASP A 626 -8.80 -24.91 -10.98
CA ASP A 626 -7.71 -24.52 -10.09
C ASP A 626 -6.34 -24.86 -10.71
N VAL A 627 -5.72 -23.84 -11.29
CA VAL A 627 -4.37 -23.92 -11.90
C VAL A 627 -3.41 -22.90 -11.28
N LYS A 628 -3.66 -22.53 -10.01
CA LYS A 628 -2.94 -21.48 -9.28
C LYS A 628 -1.44 -21.80 -9.15
N GLU A 629 -0.56 -20.85 -9.50
CA GLU A 629 0.86 -20.89 -9.14
C GLU A 629 1.09 -20.17 -7.78
N LEU A 630 2.35 -20.09 -7.33
CA LEU A 630 2.73 -19.46 -6.07
C LEU A 630 3.04 -17.97 -6.22
N ILE A 631 3.15 -17.31 -5.07
CA ILE A 631 3.61 -15.92 -4.90
C ILE A 631 4.98 -15.88 -4.20
N PRO A 632 5.77 -14.80 -4.32
CA PRO A 632 7.11 -14.70 -3.74
C PRO A 632 7.16 -14.95 -2.23
N GLU A 633 6.10 -14.61 -1.49
CA GLU A 633 6.01 -14.69 -0.03
C GLU A 633 6.27 -16.11 0.50
N PHE A 634 5.97 -17.16 -0.27
CA PHE A 634 6.27 -18.56 0.06
C PHE A 634 7.78 -18.86 0.25
N PHE A 635 8.66 -17.93 -0.14
CA PHE A 635 10.11 -18.09 -0.09
C PHE A 635 10.83 -17.08 0.81
N TYR A 636 10.09 -16.20 1.49
CA TYR A 636 10.72 -15.24 2.42
C TYR A 636 9.85 -14.76 3.59
N MET A 637 8.52 -14.97 3.59
CA MET A 637 7.61 -14.36 4.56
C MET A 637 6.81 -15.41 5.33
N PRO A 638 7.16 -15.75 6.57
CA PRO A 638 6.39 -16.73 7.35
C PRO A 638 5.04 -16.20 7.86
N GLU A 639 4.88 -14.88 7.98
CA GLU A 639 3.76 -14.28 8.70
C GLU A 639 2.41 -14.41 7.97
N PHE A 640 2.38 -14.68 6.66
CA PHE A 640 1.10 -14.92 5.96
C PHE A 640 0.45 -16.27 6.34
N LEU A 641 1.20 -17.17 6.95
CA LEU A 641 0.74 -18.47 7.41
C LEU A 641 0.14 -18.43 8.82
N VAL A 642 0.38 -17.34 9.56
CA VAL A 642 0.00 -17.21 10.97
C VAL A 642 -1.10 -16.16 11.12
N ASN A 643 -2.13 -16.48 11.88
CA ASN A 643 -3.20 -15.55 12.25
C ASN A 643 -2.74 -14.62 13.39
N SER A 644 -1.66 -13.87 13.16
CA SER A 644 -1.02 -13.00 14.17
C SER A 644 -1.96 -11.93 14.74
N ASN A 645 -3.00 -11.56 14.00
CA ASN A 645 -3.99 -10.56 14.41
C ASN A 645 -5.25 -11.19 15.03
N SER A 646 -5.29 -12.51 15.23
CA SER A 646 -6.41 -13.22 15.84
C SER A 646 -7.76 -12.98 15.15
N TYR A 647 -7.79 -12.99 13.81
CA TYR A 647 -9.04 -12.85 13.06
C TYR A 647 -9.97 -14.04 13.29
N HIS A 648 -11.27 -13.77 13.36
CA HIS A 648 -12.31 -14.79 13.30
C HIS A 648 -12.62 -15.16 11.84
N LEU A 649 -11.96 -16.19 11.33
CA LEU A 649 -12.06 -16.64 9.94
C LEU A 649 -13.23 -17.62 9.70
N GLY A 650 -14.11 -17.80 10.68
CA GLY A 650 -15.24 -18.72 10.64
C GLY A 650 -14.91 -20.14 11.10
N VAL A 651 -15.93 -20.99 11.05
CA VAL A 651 -15.91 -22.39 11.47
C VAL A 651 -16.24 -23.26 10.26
N LYS A 652 -15.46 -24.32 10.06
CA LYS A 652 -15.66 -25.30 8.98
C LYS A 652 -16.91 -26.15 9.21
N GLN A 653 -17.30 -26.91 8.19
CA GLN A 653 -18.40 -27.87 8.31
C GLN A 653 -18.16 -28.99 9.34
N ASP A 654 -16.89 -29.33 9.61
CA ASP A 654 -16.49 -30.30 10.63
C ASP A 654 -16.53 -29.74 12.06
N GLY A 655 -16.84 -28.44 12.22
CA GLY A 655 -16.89 -27.76 13.52
C GLY A 655 -15.58 -27.11 13.96
N GLU A 656 -14.49 -27.26 13.20
CA GLU A 656 -13.19 -26.70 13.56
C GLU A 656 -13.08 -25.21 13.14
N PRO A 657 -12.63 -24.31 14.03
CA PRO A 657 -12.39 -22.92 13.69
C PRO A 657 -11.14 -22.76 12.81
N ILE A 658 -11.16 -21.80 11.89
CA ILE A 658 -9.98 -21.50 11.06
C ILE A 658 -9.05 -20.54 11.78
N GLY A 659 -7.83 -20.99 12.05
CA GLY A 659 -6.73 -20.19 12.60
C GLY A 659 -5.54 -20.13 11.65
N ASP A 660 -4.39 -20.58 12.13
CA ASP A 660 -3.16 -20.70 11.36
C ASP A 660 -3.31 -21.68 10.17
N VAL A 661 -2.46 -21.52 9.16
CA VAL A 661 -2.43 -22.41 8.00
C VAL A 661 -1.82 -23.75 8.42
N CYS A 662 -2.51 -24.85 8.10
CA CYS A 662 -2.01 -26.20 8.31
C CYS A 662 -0.75 -26.44 7.46
N LEU A 663 0.36 -26.69 8.13
CA LEU A 663 1.66 -26.91 7.51
C LEU A 663 1.93 -28.40 7.30
N PRO A 664 2.79 -28.76 6.32
CA PRO A 664 3.26 -30.13 6.13
C PRO A 664 3.96 -30.69 7.37
N PRO A 665 3.94 -32.03 7.60
CA PRO A 665 4.58 -32.65 8.76
C PRO A 665 6.07 -32.32 8.90
N TRP A 666 6.81 -32.29 7.78
CA TRP A 666 8.23 -31.91 7.75
C TRP A 666 8.54 -30.49 8.23
N ALA A 667 7.55 -29.59 8.28
CA ALA A 667 7.71 -28.25 8.82
C ALA A 667 7.57 -28.20 10.35
N LYS A 668 7.19 -29.31 11.01
CA LYS A 668 7.08 -29.45 12.48
C LYS A 668 6.27 -28.32 13.15
N GLY A 669 5.24 -27.82 12.46
CA GLY A 669 4.42 -26.70 12.93
C GLY A 669 5.12 -25.32 12.93
N SER A 670 6.33 -25.18 12.40
CA SER A 670 7.02 -23.88 12.28
C SER A 670 6.87 -23.28 10.87
N PRO A 671 6.20 -22.12 10.74
CA PRO A 671 6.16 -21.34 9.50
C PRO A 671 7.56 -20.95 9.00
N GLU A 672 8.49 -20.67 9.90
CA GLU A 672 9.87 -20.27 9.55
C GLU A 672 10.64 -21.43 8.93
N LEU A 673 10.49 -22.63 9.50
CA LEU A 673 11.07 -23.84 8.90
C LEU A 673 10.44 -24.12 7.54
N PHE A 674 9.12 -23.94 7.39
CA PHE A 674 8.43 -24.07 6.11
C PHE A 674 9.03 -23.14 5.04
N ILE A 675 9.13 -21.84 5.34
CA ILE A 675 9.70 -20.85 4.41
C ILE A 675 11.17 -21.15 4.11
N SER A 676 11.95 -21.49 5.14
CA SER A 676 13.38 -21.83 4.98
C SER A 676 13.56 -23.02 4.04
N LYS A 677 12.76 -24.08 4.18
CA LYS A 677 12.80 -25.27 3.32
C LYS A 677 12.31 -25.00 1.91
N ASN A 678 11.29 -24.16 1.72
CA ASN A 678 10.88 -23.72 0.38
C ASN A 678 11.99 -22.93 -0.31
N ARG A 679 12.67 -22.04 0.42
CA ARG A 679 13.81 -21.28 -0.13
C ARG A 679 14.98 -22.20 -0.48
N GLU A 680 15.31 -23.14 0.40
CA GLU A 680 16.35 -24.17 0.16
C GLU A 680 16.00 -25.03 -1.07
N ALA A 681 14.74 -25.46 -1.20
CA ALA A 681 14.26 -26.20 -2.36
C ALA A 681 14.37 -25.39 -3.66
N LEU A 682 13.98 -24.11 -3.63
CA LEU A 682 14.09 -23.20 -4.78
C LEU A 682 15.55 -23.01 -5.22
N GLU A 683 16.49 -22.92 -4.28
CA GLU A 683 17.92 -22.75 -4.58
C GLU A 683 18.65 -24.08 -4.83
N SER A 684 17.99 -25.23 -4.64
CA SER A 684 18.57 -26.57 -4.86
C SER A 684 19.10 -26.79 -6.27
N GLU A 685 20.00 -27.77 -6.43
CA GLU A 685 20.56 -28.14 -7.73
C GLU A 685 19.52 -28.70 -8.70
N TYR A 686 18.50 -29.40 -8.18
CA TYR A 686 17.41 -29.91 -8.99
C TYR A 686 16.65 -28.77 -9.66
N VAL A 687 16.25 -27.76 -8.89
CA VAL A 687 15.53 -26.60 -9.41
C VAL A 687 16.43 -25.75 -10.29
N SER A 688 17.66 -25.45 -9.86
CA SER A 688 18.64 -24.71 -10.66
C SER A 688 18.86 -25.34 -12.04
N SER A 689 18.83 -26.67 -12.13
CA SER A 689 18.97 -27.40 -13.39
C SER A 689 17.73 -27.35 -14.28
N ASN A 690 16.52 -27.16 -13.73
CA ASN A 690 15.25 -27.33 -14.45
C ASN A 690 14.40 -26.04 -14.56
N LEU A 691 14.69 -24.99 -13.78
CA LEU A 691 13.89 -23.76 -13.69
C LEU A 691 13.72 -23.03 -15.03
N HIS A 692 14.71 -23.13 -15.91
CA HIS A 692 14.66 -22.56 -17.25
C HIS A 692 13.45 -23.05 -18.07
N HIS A 693 12.97 -24.28 -17.84
CA HIS A 693 11.77 -24.79 -18.49
C HIS A 693 10.48 -24.11 -18.02
N TRP A 694 10.38 -23.81 -16.73
CA TRP A 694 9.23 -23.06 -16.20
C TRP A 694 9.26 -21.60 -16.68
N ILE A 695 10.45 -21.01 -16.76
CA ILE A 695 10.63 -19.68 -17.35
C ILE A 695 10.16 -19.66 -18.82
N ASP A 696 10.42 -20.74 -19.58
CA ASP A 696 9.92 -20.86 -20.96
C ASP A 696 8.39 -20.84 -21.04
N LEU A 697 7.68 -21.43 -20.06
CA LEU A 697 6.21 -21.43 -19.98
C LEU A 697 5.64 -20.05 -19.64
N VAL A 698 6.26 -19.34 -18.68
CA VAL A 698 5.68 -18.11 -18.11
C VAL A 698 6.16 -16.85 -18.81
N PHE A 699 7.46 -16.74 -19.12
CA PHE A 699 8.07 -15.53 -19.70
C PHE A 699 8.70 -15.77 -21.08
N GLY A 700 8.82 -17.03 -21.50
CA GLY A 700 9.57 -17.43 -22.68
C GLY A 700 8.72 -17.89 -23.86
N TYR A 701 9.34 -18.70 -24.72
CA TYR A 701 8.78 -19.04 -26.03
C TYR A 701 7.58 -20.00 -25.98
N LYS A 702 7.37 -20.71 -24.87
CA LYS A 702 6.20 -21.60 -24.64
C LYS A 702 4.99 -20.89 -24.03
N GLN A 703 5.02 -19.56 -23.92
CA GLN A 703 3.87 -18.78 -23.46
C GLN A 703 2.77 -18.66 -24.53
N ARG A 704 3.15 -18.62 -25.82
CA ARG A 704 2.23 -18.39 -26.95
C ARG A 704 2.60 -19.24 -28.18
N GLY A 705 1.66 -19.34 -29.11
CA GLY A 705 1.85 -19.99 -30.41
C GLY A 705 1.94 -21.52 -30.32
N LYS A 706 2.46 -22.15 -31.39
CA LYS A 706 2.56 -23.61 -31.48
C LYS A 706 3.31 -24.26 -30.29
N PRO A 707 4.44 -23.71 -29.80
CA PRO A 707 5.13 -24.29 -28.64
C PRO A 707 4.29 -24.30 -27.35
N ALA A 708 3.37 -23.34 -27.20
CA ALA A 708 2.47 -23.30 -26.05
C ALA A 708 1.36 -24.35 -26.16
N VAL A 709 0.85 -24.63 -27.37
CA VAL A 709 -0.10 -25.73 -27.61
C VAL A 709 0.55 -27.08 -27.30
N GLU A 710 1.77 -27.32 -27.79
CA GLU A 710 2.55 -28.54 -27.53
C GLU A 710 2.88 -28.73 -26.04
N ALA A 711 3.02 -27.64 -25.29
CA ALA A 711 3.28 -27.67 -23.86
C ALA A 711 2.00 -27.59 -23.00
N ALA A 712 0.81 -27.66 -23.60
CA ALA A 712 -0.48 -27.51 -22.94
C ALA A 712 -0.60 -26.24 -22.08
N ASN A 713 -0.15 -25.09 -22.60
CA ASN A 713 0.01 -23.84 -21.86
C ASN A 713 -0.79 -22.68 -22.48
N ILE A 714 -2.02 -22.95 -22.94
CA ILE A 714 -2.93 -21.95 -23.52
C ILE A 714 -4.04 -21.60 -22.52
N PHE A 715 -4.10 -20.32 -22.15
CA PHE A 715 -5.12 -19.75 -21.28
C PHE A 715 -6.20 -19.04 -22.10
N TYR A 716 -7.26 -18.58 -21.42
CA TYR A 716 -8.30 -17.79 -22.05
C TYR A 716 -7.73 -16.55 -22.77
N TYR A 717 -8.21 -16.27 -23.99
CA TYR A 717 -7.58 -15.31 -24.90
C TYR A 717 -7.48 -13.87 -24.33
N LEU A 718 -8.47 -13.43 -23.54
CA LEU A 718 -8.46 -12.09 -22.90
C LEU A 718 -7.35 -11.91 -21.86
N THR A 719 -6.71 -12.98 -21.41
CA THR A 719 -5.56 -12.88 -20.50
C THR A 719 -4.29 -12.41 -21.21
N TYR A 720 -4.25 -12.46 -22.54
CA TYR A 720 -3.09 -12.13 -23.34
C TYR A 720 -3.14 -10.69 -23.84
N GLU A 721 -2.03 -9.98 -23.67
CA GLU A 721 -1.80 -8.67 -24.31
C GLU A 721 -2.03 -8.75 -25.82
N GLY A 722 -2.71 -7.72 -26.34
CA GLY A 722 -3.00 -7.55 -27.76
C GLY A 722 -4.18 -8.37 -28.29
N ALA A 723 -4.90 -9.10 -27.42
CA ALA A 723 -6.05 -9.90 -27.83
C ALA A 723 -7.28 -9.05 -28.20
N VAL A 724 -7.49 -7.93 -27.50
CA VAL A 724 -8.57 -6.97 -27.76
C VAL A 724 -7.99 -5.56 -27.67
N ASP A 725 -8.35 -4.71 -28.63
CA ASP A 725 -8.01 -3.29 -28.61
C ASP A 725 -9.16 -2.47 -28.00
N LEU A 726 -9.07 -2.22 -26.69
CA LEU A 726 -10.08 -1.49 -25.92
C LEU A 726 -10.28 -0.04 -26.40
N ASP A 727 -9.30 0.54 -27.08
CA ASP A 727 -9.35 1.95 -27.48
C ASP A 727 -10.22 2.13 -28.74
N THR A 728 -10.36 1.09 -29.56
CA THR A 728 -11.23 1.08 -30.76
C THR A 728 -12.69 0.74 -30.49
N MET A 729 -13.03 0.28 -29.28
CA MET A 729 -14.40 -0.15 -28.96
C MET A 729 -15.34 1.04 -28.71
N GLU A 730 -16.47 1.12 -29.40
CA GLU A 730 -17.44 2.22 -29.20
C GLU A 730 -18.37 1.99 -27.99
N ASP A 731 -18.75 0.73 -27.74
CA ASP A 731 -19.64 0.38 -26.62
C ASP A 731 -18.91 0.43 -25.25
N GLU A 732 -19.32 1.39 -24.41
CA GLU A 732 -18.77 1.57 -23.07
C GLU A 732 -19.11 0.42 -22.11
N LEU A 733 -20.28 -0.21 -22.26
CA LEU A 733 -20.70 -1.30 -21.39
C LEU A 733 -19.86 -2.55 -21.67
N GLN A 734 -19.68 -2.88 -22.95
CA GLN A 734 -18.83 -3.99 -23.37
C GLN A 734 -17.37 -3.74 -22.98
N ARG A 735 -16.85 -2.51 -23.17
CA ARG A 735 -15.50 -2.14 -22.73
C ARG A 735 -15.33 -2.35 -21.23
N SER A 736 -16.24 -1.84 -20.41
CA SER A 736 -16.18 -2.00 -18.95
C SER A 736 -16.22 -3.47 -18.53
N ALA A 737 -17.05 -4.29 -19.18
CA ALA A 737 -17.14 -5.72 -18.89
C ALA A 737 -15.83 -6.46 -19.22
N ILE A 738 -15.17 -6.11 -20.34
CA ILE A 738 -13.87 -6.68 -20.69
C ILE A 738 -12.77 -6.20 -19.74
N GLU A 739 -12.77 -4.92 -19.35
CA GLU A 739 -11.82 -4.39 -18.35
C GLU A 739 -11.95 -5.13 -17.01
N ASP A 740 -13.18 -5.40 -16.55
CA ASP A 740 -13.46 -6.16 -15.34
C ASP A 740 -13.07 -7.64 -15.48
N GLN A 741 -13.26 -8.24 -16.65
CA GLN A 741 -12.82 -9.60 -16.94
C GLN A 741 -11.28 -9.71 -16.86
N ILE A 742 -10.57 -8.79 -17.50
CA ILE A 742 -9.09 -8.72 -17.47
C ILE A 742 -8.57 -8.53 -16.04
N ALA A 743 -9.20 -7.64 -15.27
CA ALA A 743 -8.77 -7.35 -13.91
C ALA A 743 -8.96 -8.53 -12.94
N ASN A 744 -10.08 -9.25 -13.05
CA ASN A 744 -10.46 -10.26 -12.07
C ASN A 744 -10.00 -11.68 -12.43
N PHE A 745 -9.92 -12.02 -13.72
CA PHE A 745 -9.66 -13.39 -14.19
C PHE A 745 -8.22 -13.63 -14.66
N GLY A 746 -7.33 -12.66 -14.41
CA GLY A 746 -5.89 -12.81 -14.53
C GLY A 746 -5.31 -12.26 -15.83
N GLN A 747 -4.04 -11.86 -15.75
CA GLN A 747 -3.30 -11.27 -16.86
C GLN A 747 -2.01 -12.05 -17.07
N THR A 748 -1.70 -12.48 -18.29
CA THR A 748 -0.45 -13.17 -18.64
C THR A 748 0.73 -12.16 -18.64
N PRO A 749 1.93 -12.51 -18.13
CA PRO A 749 3.07 -11.59 -18.09
C PRO A 749 3.53 -11.19 -19.49
N ILE A 750 4.29 -10.09 -19.62
CA ILE A 750 4.94 -9.76 -20.90
C ILE A 750 5.86 -10.91 -21.30
N GLN A 751 5.75 -11.38 -22.54
CA GLN A 751 6.70 -12.34 -23.10
C GLN A 751 8.05 -11.63 -23.33
N ILE A 752 9.05 -11.99 -22.51
CA ILE A 752 10.40 -11.42 -22.58
C ILE A 752 11.21 -12.16 -23.65
N PHE A 753 11.27 -13.50 -23.55
CA PHE A 753 12.13 -14.31 -24.40
C PHE A 753 11.32 -15.01 -25.50
N ARG A 754 11.81 -14.92 -26.74
CA ARG A 754 11.24 -15.65 -27.90
C ARG A 754 12.03 -16.90 -28.28
N LYS A 755 13.18 -17.12 -27.64
CA LYS A 755 14.04 -18.29 -27.81
C LYS A 755 14.01 -19.13 -26.54
N LYS A 756 14.39 -20.40 -26.68
CA LYS A 756 14.54 -21.33 -25.54
C LYS A 756 15.48 -20.75 -24.49
N HIS A 757 15.04 -20.77 -23.24
CA HIS A 757 15.84 -20.30 -22.12
C HIS A 757 17.02 -21.25 -21.85
N PRO A 758 18.25 -20.75 -21.64
CA PRO A 758 19.38 -21.59 -21.29
C PRO A 758 19.25 -22.16 -19.88
N ARG A 759 19.83 -23.35 -19.67
CA ARG A 759 20.01 -23.96 -18.35
C ARG A 759 21.02 -23.14 -17.51
N ARG A 760 20.84 -23.13 -16.19
CA ARG A 760 21.81 -22.52 -15.24
C ARG A 760 23.14 -23.27 -15.30
N GLY A 761 24.27 -22.57 -15.13
CA GLY A 761 25.59 -23.17 -15.14
C GLY A 761 25.85 -24.09 -13.93
N PRO A 762 26.87 -24.97 -14.01
CA PRO A 762 27.29 -25.81 -12.88
C PRO A 762 27.79 -24.95 -11.70
N PRO A 763 27.81 -25.48 -10.46
CA PRO A 763 28.38 -24.78 -9.31
C PRO A 763 29.87 -24.48 -9.56
N ILE A 764 30.31 -23.26 -9.21
CA ILE A 764 31.72 -22.86 -9.33
C ILE A 764 32.42 -23.25 -8.02
N PRO A 765 33.38 -24.20 -8.00
CA PRO A 765 33.94 -24.74 -6.75
C PRO A 765 34.79 -23.77 -5.91
N ILE A 766 35.10 -22.58 -6.43
CA ILE A 766 36.14 -21.68 -5.88
C ILE A 766 35.56 -20.37 -5.30
N ALA A 767 34.31 -20.02 -5.63
CA ALA A 767 33.65 -18.84 -5.08
C ALA A 767 32.82 -19.25 -3.85
N HIS A 768 33.08 -18.67 -2.67
CA HIS A 768 32.34 -18.91 -1.42
C HIS A 768 32.63 -20.25 -0.71
N PRO A 769 33.87 -20.46 -0.20
CA PRO A 769 34.24 -21.67 0.53
C PRO A 769 33.40 -21.96 1.77
N LEU A 770 32.93 -20.96 2.53
CA LEU A 770 32.09 -21.23 3.71
C LEU A 770 30.78 -21.91 3.30
N HIS A 771 30.23 -21.54 2.14
CA HIS A 771 28.98 -22.10 1.62
C HIS A 771 29.16 -23.49 0.98
N PHE A 772 30.16 -23.68 0.13
CA PHE A 772 30.27 -24.93 -0.66
C PHE A 772 31.22 -25.97 -0.08
N ALA A 773 32.24 -25.55 0.66
CA ALA A 773 33.28 -26.46 1.16
C ALA A 773 33.93 -25.90 2.44
N PRO A 774 33.19 -25.76 3.55
CA PRO A 774 33.76 -25.21 4.79
C PRO A 774 34.98 -26.02 5.27
N ASP A 775 35.02 -27.33 5.02
CA ASP A 775 36.16 -28.19 5.33
C ASP A 775 37.45 -27.84 4.59
N SER A 776 37.37 -27.07 3.50
CA SER A 776 38.54 -26.65 2.72
C SER A 776 39.31 -25.48 3.34
N ILE A 777 38.74 -24.80 4.34
CA ILE A 777 39.36 -23.64 4.98
C ILE A 777 40.31 -24.11 6.09
N ASN A 778 41.59 -23.75 5.99
CA ASN A 778 42.63 -24.11 6.96
C ASN A 778 43.45 -22.88 7.37
N LEU A 779 44.19 -22.98 8.48
CA LEU A 779 45.12 -21.93 8.91
C LEU A 779 46.32 -21.90 7.95
N THR A 780 46.37 -20.89 7.08
CA THR A 780 47.39 -20.81 6.02
C THR A 780 48.57 -19.92 6.38
N SER A 781 48.37 -18.86 7.16
CA SER A 781 49.43 -17.91 7.52
C SER A 781 49.29 -17.34 8.94
N ILE A 782 50.44 -17.06 9.56
CA ILE A 782 50.55 -16.42 10.89
C ILE A 782 51.45 -15.18 10.73
N VAL A 783 50.90 -13.99 11.01
CA VAL A 783 51.61 -12.71 10.88
C VAL A 783 51.86 -12.12 12.27
N TRP A 784 53.12 -11.82 12.57
CA TRP A 784 53.56 -11.33 13.89
C TRP A 784 53.65 -9.81 13.91
N TYR A 785 53.04 -9.17 14.91
CA TYR A 785 53.19 -7.73 15.16
C TYR A 785 53.92 -7.51 16.49
N LYS A 786 54.99 -6.72 16.45
CA LYS A 786 55.91 -6.53 17.59
C LYS A 786 55.40 -5.60 18.70
N LEU A 787 54.14 -5.13 18.68
CA LEU A 787 53.60 -4.26 19.73
C LEU A 787 52.10 -4.48 19.97
N SER A 788 51.78 -4.77 21.24
CA SER A 788 50.47 -4.76 21.93
C SER A 788 49.30 -5.55 21.32
N SER A 789 48.30 -5.87 22.16
CA SER A 789 47.10 -6.62 21.76
C SER A 789 46.35 -5.92 20.62
N ILE A 790 46.00 -6.68 19.58
CA ILE A 790 45.15 -6.19 18.49
C ILE A 790 43.72 -6.09 19.05
N SER A 791 43.13 -4.89 19.00
CA SER A 791 41.77 -4.65 19.49
C SER A 791 40.73 -4.81 18.39
N CYS A 792 41.09 -4.46 17.16
CA CYS A 792 40.17 -4.49 16.04
C CYS A 792 40.88 -4.81 14.73
N ILE A 793 40.24 -5.64 13.91
CA ILE A 793 40.57 -5.88 12.52
C ILE A 793 39.32 -5.56 11.73
N ILE A 794 39.40 -4.61 10.82
CA ILE A 794 38.28 -4.22 9.96
C ILE A 794 38.70 -4.46 8.51
N TYR A 795 37.88 -5.17 7.78
CA TYR A 795 38.03 -5.29 6.34
C TYR A 795 37.32 -4.14 5.62
N GLY A 796 38.07 -3.34 4.86
CA GLY A 796 37.54 -2.33 3.95
C GLY A 796 37.04 -2.99 2.66
N ILE A 797 35.72 -2.96 2.46
CA ILE A 797 34.99 -3.77 1.47
C ILE A 797 35.42 -3.55 0.00
N LEU A 798 35.81 -2.34 -0.39
CA LEU A 798 35.99 -1.99 -1.82
C LEU A 798 37.44 -1.92 -2.31
N ASP A 799 38.42 -1.60 -1.45
CA ASP A 799 39.83 -1.48 -1.87
C ASP A 799 40.70 -2.67 -1.42
N SER A 800 40.07 -3.75 -0.92
CA SER A 800 40.78 -4.89 -0.35
C SER A 800 41.76 -4.45 0.75
N HIS A 801 41.39 -3.44 1.55
CA HIS A 801 42.24 -2.95 2.63
C HIS A 801 41.89 -3.63 3.95
N ILE A 802 42.89 -4.02 4.72
CA ILE A 802 42.74 -4.50 6.09
C ILE A 802 43.21 -3.38 7.01
N VAL A 803 42.31 -2.87 7.83
CA VAL A 803 42.57 -1.86 8.83
C VAL A 803 42.79 -2.54 10.18
N LEU A 804 43.95 -2.31 10.77
CA LEU A 804 44.36 -2.86 12.05
C LEU A 804 44.43 -1.73 13.08
N VAL A 805 43.76 -1.91 14.21
CA VAL A 805 43.83 -0.98 15.35
C VAL A 805 44.17 -1.74 16.62
N ASN A 806 45.23 -1.30 17.32
CA ASN A 806 45.65 -1.89 18.60
C ASN A 806 45.02 -1.15 19.81
N GLN A 807 45.18 -1.72 21.00
CA GLN A 807 44.72 -1.12 22.27
C GLN A 807 45.30 0.29 22.54
N GLY A 808 46.44 0.61 21.95
CA GLY A 808 47.08 1.92 22.05
C GLY A 808 46.57 2.96 21.03
N LEU A 809 45.46 2.69 20.34
CA LEU A 809 44.94 3.48 19.22
C LEU A 809 45.98 3.72 18.13
N THR A 810 46.75 2.71 17.77
CA THR A 810 47.67 2.75 16.63
C THR A 810 47.01 2.10 15.43
N LEU A 811 46.82 2.88 14.37
CA LEU A 811 46.24 2.49 13.09
C LEU A 811 47.33 1.99 12.14
N SER A 812 47.10 0.87 11.46
CA SER A 812 47.88 0.41 10.30
C SER A 812 46.93 -0.10 9.21
N VAL A 813 47.21 0.23 7.95
CA VAL A 813 46.39 -0.19 6.81
C VAL A 813 47.24 -1.06 5.89
N LYS A 814 46.73 -2.23 5.52
CA LYS A 814 47.42 -3.23 4.69
C LYS A 814 46.56 -3.66 3.51
N LEU A 815 47.18 -4.20 2.47
CA LEU A 815 46.46 -4.77 1.34
C LEU A 815 46.11 -6.25 1.59
N TRP A 816 44.90 -6.66 1.25
CA TRP A 816 44.46 -8.05 1.14
C TRP A 816 44.69 -8.51 -0.29
N LEU A 817 45.53 -9.52 -0.46
CA LEU A 817 45.90 -10.06 -1.76
C LEU A 817 44.97 -11.22 -2.10
N THR A 818 44.33 -11.15 -3.27
CA THR A 818 43.43 -12.19 -3.80
C THR A 818 43.75 -12.48 -5.27
N THR A 819 43.35 -13.64 -5.79
CA THR A 819 43.54 -13.97 -7.20
C THR A 819 42.86 -13.01 -8.16
N GLN A 820 41.73 -12.41 -7.76
CA GLN A 820 40.99 -11.47 -8.61
C GLN A 820 41.79 -10.19 -8.87
N LEU A 821 42.65 -9.76 -7.92
CA LEU A 821 43.49 -8.57 -8.08
C LEU A 821 44.64 -8.75 -9.08
N GLN A 822 45.13 -9.98 -9.31
CA GLN A 822 46.24 -10.22 -10.25
C GLN A 822 45.83 -10.18 -11.73
N SER A 823 44.52 -10.16 -12.02
CA SER A 823 43.97 -10.09 -13.39
C SER A 823 44.26 -8.78 -14.14
N GLY A 824 44.86 -7.78 -13.49
CA GLY A 824 45.14 -6.44 -14.05
C GLY A 824 46.48 -6.28 -14.77
N GLY A 825 47.30 -7.34 -14.88
CA GLY A 825 48.59 -7.32 -15.58
C GLY A 825 48.48 -7.80 -17.03
N ASN A 826 49.04 -7.03 -17.96
CA ASN A 826 49.01 -7.22 -19.42
C ASN A 826 49.05 -8.66 -19.93
N PHE A 827 48.16 -8.94 -20.89
CA PHE A 827 48.07 -10.12 -21.77
C PHE A 827 49.37 -10.91 -21.95
N THR A 828 49.38 -12.17 -21.51
CA THR A 828 50.00 -13.29 -22.24
C THR A 828 49.20 -14.57 -21.98
N PHE A 829 48.97 -15.35 -23.04
CA PHE A 829 48.32 -16.66 -23.00
C PHE A 829 49.11 -17.61 -22.07
N SER A 830 48.58 -17.93 -20.89
CA SER A 830 49.09 -19.03 -20.04
C SER A 830 48.07 -19.43 -18.96
N SER A 831 47.74 -20.72 -18.92
CA SER A 831 47.40 -21.57 -17.75
C SER A 831 46.50 -21.02 -16.62
N LEU A 832 45.45 -21.78 -16.28
CA LEU A 832 44.76 -21.84 -14.97
C LEU A 832 45.50 -21.09 -13.84
N GLN A 833 45.14 -19.83 -13.57
CA GLN A 833 45.66 -19.09 -12.43
C GLN A 833 45.09 -19.69 -11.14
N GLU A 834 45.95 -20.30 -10.33
CA GLU A 834 45.56 -20.93 -9.06
C GLU A 834 45.27 -19.87 -7.96
N PRO A 835 44.26 -20.09 -7.09
CA PRO A 835 43.90 -19.18 -5.99
C PRO A 835 45.05 -18.94 -5.00
N PHE A 836 45.30 -17.66 -4.67
CA PHE A 836 46.27 -17.17 -3.69
C PHE A 836 45.59 -16.12 -2.80
N PHE A 837 45.75 -16.27 -1.47
CA PHE A 837 45.21 -15.37 -0.45
C PHE A 837 46.32 -15.00 0.55
N GLY A 838 46.49 -13.70 0.87
CA GLY A 838 47.52 -13.27 1.82
C GLY A 838 47.47 -11.79 2.18
N VAL A 839 48.28 -11.39 3.16
CA VAL A 839 48.42 -9.97 3.58
C VAL A 839 49.63 -9.36 2.87
N GLY A 840 49.38 -8.31 2.08
CA GLY A 840 50.37 -7.54 1.33
C GLY A 840 51.07 -6.45 2.13
N SER A 841 51.75 -5.55 1.42
CA SER A 841 52.52 -4.44 2.01
C SER A 841 51.63 -3.41 2.72
N ASP A 842 52.23 -2.68 3.65
CA ASP A 842 51.58 -1.60 4.38
C ASP A 842 51.27 -0.44 3.42
N VAL A 843 49.99 -0.07 3.32
CA VAL A 843 49.51 1.11 2.60
C VAL A 843 49.71 2.36 3.47
N LEU A 844 49.48 2.22 4.78
CA LEU A 844 49.77 3.24 5.78
C LEU A 844 50.57 2.61 6.93
N SER A 845 51.72 3.22 7.25
CA SER A 845 52.55 2.79 8.37
C SER A 845 51.87 3.08 9.71
N ALA A 846 52.25 2.30 10.74
CA ALA A 846 51.65 2.36 12.06
C ALA A 846 51.67 3.80 12.63
N ARG A 847 50.49 4.38 12.87
CA ARG A 847 50.34 5.75 13.36
C ARG A 847 49.34 5.83 14.50
N ARG A 848 49.68 6.57 15.56
CA ARG A 848 48.75 6.82 16.67
C ARG A 848 47.63 7.75 16.22
N ILE A 849 46.40 7.34 16.50
CA ILE A 849 45.16 8.03 16.15
C ILE A 849 44.35 8.38 17.42
N GLY A 850 43.51 9.41 17.31
CA GLY A 850 42.51 9.79 18.29
C GLY A 850 43.00 10.35 19.63
N SER A 851 42.04 10.66 20.50
CA SER A 851 42.26 11.11 21.88
C SER A 851 42.22 9.92 22.85
N PRO A 852 42.71 10.06 24.11
CA PRO A 852 42.67 8.98 25.09
C PRO A 852 41.27 8.39 25.26
N LEU A 853 41.20 7.11 25.62
CA LEU A 853 39.92 6.48 25.95
C LEU A 853 39.41 6.90 27.31
N ALA A 854 38.08 6.82 27.48
CA ALA A 854 37.47 6.84 28.80
C ALA A 854 37.86 5.59 29.60
N GLU A 855 38.01 5.73 30.93
CA GLU A 855 38.50 4.66 31.82
C GLU A 855 37.61 3.40 31.84
N ASN A 856 36.33 3.52 31.48
CA ASN A 856 35.31 2.47 31.59
C ASN A 856 34.93 1.83 30.24
N ILE A 857 35.75 1.97 29.19
CA ILE A 857 35.46 1.42 27.86
C ILE A 857 36.48 0.35 27.46
N GLU A 858 35.97 -0.85 27.19
CA GLU A 858 36.73 -1.91 26.54
C GLU A 858 36.77 -1.67 25.03
N LEU A 859 37.96 -1.43 24.47
CA LEU A 859 38.17 -1.32 23.02
C LEU A 859 37.82 -2.64 22.33
N GLY A 860 36.72 -2.63 21.59
CA GLY A 860 36.33 -3.72 20.70
C GLY A 860 35.90 -3.22 19.32
N ALA A 861 35.44 -4.15 18.48
CA ALA A 861 34.99 -3.86 17.11
C ALA A 861 33.81 -2.86 17.09
N GLN A 862 32.96 -2.86 18.11
CA GLN A 862 31.82 -1.95 18.22
C GLN A 862 32.20 -0.46 18.25
N CYS A 863 33.45 -0.13 18.61
CA CYS A 863 33.93 1.25 18.69
C CYS A 863 34.44 1.80 17.35
N PHE A 864 34.50 0.97 16.31
CA PHE A 864 35.07 1.34 15.03
C PHE A 864 34.17 0.94 13.86
N ALA A 865 34.08 1.81 12.87
CA ALA A 865 33.44 1.50 11.60
C ALA A 865 34.19 2.14 10.43
N THR A 866 34.27 1.45 9.31
CA THR A 866 34.79 2.04 8.07
C THR A 866 33.67 2.68 7.29
N MET A 867 33.90 3.89 6.80
CA MET A 867 32.99 4.64 5.96
C MET A 867 33.69 5.01 4.67
N GLN A 868 33.03 4.80 3.55
CA GLN A 868 33.58 5.13 2.24
C GLN A 868 32.79 6.23 1.57
N THR A 869 33.50 7.23 1.06
CA THR A 869 32.96 8.19 0.10
C THR A 869 33.54 7.89 -1.29
N PRO A 870 32.95 8.42 -2.37
CA PRO A 870 33.48 8.23 -3.73
C PRO A 870 34.93 8.70 -3.92
N THR A 871 35.46 9.52 -3.00
CA THR A 871 36.77 10.16 -3.11
C THR A 871 37.80 9.62 -2.12
N GLU A 872 37.38 9.29 -0.89
CA GLU A 872 38.27 8.86 0.18
C GLU A 872 37.61 7.84 1.11
N ASN A 873 38.43 7.03 1.78
CA ASN A 873 37.98 6.12 2.83
C ASN A 873 38.29 6.70 4.21
N PHE A 874 37.35 6.55 5.13
CA PHE A 874 37.44 7.04 6.49
C PHE A 874 37.26 5.92 7.50
N LEU A 875 37.94 6.03 8.62
CA LEU A 875 37.70 5.27 9.84
C LEU A 875 36.96 6.18 10.82
N ILE A 876 35.84 5.68 11.34
CA ILE A 876 35.10 6.30 12.42
C ILE A 876 35.51 5.60 13.71
N SER A 877 35.89 6.40 14.72
CA SER A 877 36.30 5.94 16.04
C SER A 877 35.43 6.61 17.10
N CYS A 878 34.99 5.83 18.10
CA CYS A 878 34.35 6.34 19.31
C CYS A 878 35.02 5.78 20.59
N GLY A 879 34.47 6.06 21.77
CA GLY A 879 34.99 5.64 23.08
C GLY A 879 35.96 6.63 23.77
N ASN A 880 36.06 7.83 23.23
CA ASN A 880 36.92 8.92 23.70
C ASN A 880 36.27 9.68 24.88
N TRP A 881 37.10 10.13 25.82
CA TRP A 881 36.65 10.84 27.05
C TRP A 881 35.93 12.18 26.78
N GLU A 882 36.02 12.70 25.56
CA GLU A 882 35.45 13.99 25.16
C GLU A 882 34.00 13.92 24.67
N ASN A 883 33.35 12.76 24.80
CA ASN A 883 31.98 12.49 24.33
C ASN A 883 31.79 12.74 22.82
N SER A 884 32.87 12.80 22.04
CA SER A 884 32.82 12.87 20.58
C SER A 884 32.91 11.51 19.93
N PHE A 885 32.56 11.44 18.66
CA PHE A 885 33.16 10.48 17.73
C PHE A 885 34.05 11.23 16.72
N GLN A 886 35.05 10.54 16.21
CA GLN A 886 36.09 11.10 15.35
C GLN A 886 36.09 10.42 13.98
N VAL A 887 36.29 11.21 12.92
CA VAL A 887 36.40 10.78 11.54
C VAL A 887 37.86 10.93 11.10
N ILE A 888 38.47 9.85 10.65
CA ILE A 888 39.92 9.76 10.40
C ILE A 888 40.13 9.30 8.96
N SER A 889 40.91 10.02 8.17
CA SER A 889 41.22 9.60 6.80
C SER A 889 42.15 8.39 6.81
N LEU A 890 41.82 7.34 6.05
CA LEU A 890 42.64 6.14 5.91
C LEU A 890 43.85 6.36 4.98
N ASN A 891 43.86 7.44 4.20
CA ASN A 891 44.95 7.76 3.26
C ASN A 891 46.16 8.37 3.98
N ASP A 892 45.92 9.24 4.96
CA ASP A 892 46.99 9.97 5.66
C ASP A 892 46.96 9.81 7.20
N GLY A 893 45.92 9.18 7.75
CA GLY A 893 45.75 8.96 9.18
C GLY A 893 45.43 10.24 9.98
N ARG A 894 44.98 11.33 9.32
CA ARG A 894 44.61 12.57 10.01
C ARG A 894 43.14 12.56 10.44
N ILE A 895 42.86 13.20 11.57
CA ILE A 895 41.50 13.45 12.04
C ILE A 895 40.91 14.59 11.20
N VAL A 896 39.87 14.29 10.44
CA VAL A 896 39.16 15.23 9.57
C VAL A 896 38.08 15.97 10.35
N GLN A 897 37.33 15.24 11.18
CA GLN A 897 36.20 15.80 11.94
C GLN A 897 36.10 15.16 13.33
N SER A 898 35.67 15.94 14.32
CA SER A 898 35.33 15.47 15.67
C SER A 898 34.02 16.13 16.08
N ILE A 899 32.98 15.33 16.34
CA ILE A 899 31.61 15.81 16.58
C ILE A 899 31.22 15.50 18.02
N ARG A 900 30.85 16.52 18.80
CA ARG A 900 30.43 16.42 20.22
C ARG A 900 28.97 16.85 20.38
N GLN A 901 28.05 15.90 20.26
CA GLN A 901 26.61 16.15 20.38
C GLN A 901 25.94 15.24 21.42
N HIS A 902 26.48 14.04 21.64
CA HIS A 902 26.08 13.19 22.75
C HIS A 902 26.41 13.84 24.09
N LYS A 903 25.58 13.57 25.09
CA LYS A 903 25.78 14.10 26.45
C LYS A 903 26.82 13.31 27.24
N ASP A 904 27.02 12.06 26.87
CA ASP A 904 27.96 11.13 27.49
C ASP A 904 28.77 10.37 26.43
N VAL A 905 29.68 9.50 26.86
CA VAL A 905 30.61 8.81 25.98
C VAL A 905 29.88 7.97 24.92
N VAL A 906 30.33 8.08 23.68
CA VAL A 906 29.83 7.27 22.57
C VAL A 906 30.45 5.88 22.66
N SER A 907 29.63 4.87 22.90
CA SER A 907 30.03 3.50 23.19
C SER A 907 30.19 2.63 21.94
N CYS A 908 29.33 2.85 20.94
CA CYS A 908 29.29 2.03 19.73
C CYS A 908 28.87 2.83 18.50
N VAL A 909 29.24 2.32 17.32
CA VAL A 909 29.02 2.97 16.04
C VAL A 909 28.69 1.95 14.94
N ALA A 910 27.80 2.31 14.02
CA ALA A 910 27.44 1.48 12.88
C ALA A 910 27.21 2.33 11.61
N VAL A 911 27.65 1.83 10.46
CA VAL A 911 27.53 2.51 9.15
C VAL A 911 26.72 1.63 8.21
N THR A 912 25.88 2.23 7.36
CA THR A 912 25.16 1.48 6.32
C THR A 912 26.11 0.90 5.27
N ALA A 913 25.73 -0.21 4.63
CA ALA A 913 26.55 -0.84 3.58
C ALA A 913 26.87 0.08 2.38
N ASP A 914 26.04 1.10 2.12
CA ASP A 914 26.25 2.12 1.08
C ASP A 914 27.02 3.36 1.56
N GLY A 915 27.43 3.39 2.82
CA GLY A 915 28.17 4.49 3.46
C GLY A 915 27.41 5.81 3.58
N SER A 916 26.09 5.82 3.37
CA SER A 916 25.30 7.05 3.34
C SER A 916 24.83 7.54 4.72
N ILE A 917 24.67 6.62 5.66
CA ILE A 917 24.14 6.92 6.99
C ILE A 917 25.02 6.28 8.07
N LEU A 918 25.25 7.04 9.14
CA LEU A 918 25.97 6.65 10.33
C LEU A 918 25.00 6.66 11.53
N ALA A 919 25.08 5.66 12.40
CA ALA A 919 24.41 5.66 13.70
C ALA A 919 25.43 5.54 14.83
N THR A 920 25.21 6.30 15.91
CA THR A 920 26.05 6.32 17.11
C THR A 920 25.21 6.08 18.36
N GLY A 921 25.72 5.26 19.27
CA GLY A 921 25.07 4.91 20.53
C GLY A 921 25.93 5.37 21.69
N SER A 922 25.30 5.84 22.76
CA SER A 922 25.99 6.48 23.88
C SER A 922 25.51 5.96 25.23
N TYR A 923 26.30 6.26 26.26
CA TYR A 923 25.93 6.09 27.66
C TYR A 923 24.80 7.05 28.08
N ASP A 924 24.49 8.06 27.27
CA ASP A 924 23.33 8.95 27.49
C ASP A 924 21.97 8.29 27.16
N THR A 925 21.95 6.97 26.89
CA THR A 925 20.78 6.14 26.54
C THR A 925 20.13 6.47 25.18
N THR A 926 20.76 7.33 24.37
CA THR A 926 20.23 7.74 23.06
C THR A 926 21.05 7.23 21.89
N VAL A 927 20.37 6.96 20.79
CA VAL A 927 20.99 6.68 19.49
C VAL A 927 20.81 7.89 18.59
N MET A 928 21.89 8.39 18.00
CA MET A 928 21.83 9.49 17.03
C MET A 928 22.12 8.97 15.62
N VAL A 929 21.37 9.46 14.64
CA VAL A 929 21.52 9.09 13.23
C VAL A 929 21.97 10.31 12.43
N TRP A 930 23.02 10.11 11.62
CA TRP A 930 23.75 11.15 10.91
C TRP A 930 23.74 10.88 9.41
N GLU A 931 23.55 11.93 8.62
CA GLU A 931 23.74 11.87 7.18
C GLU A 931 25.21 12.11 6.83
N VAL A 932 25.76 11.24 5.99
CA VAL A 932 27.12 11.38 5.44
C VAL A 932 27.04 12.23 4.19
N LEU A 933 27.64 13.42 4.23
CA LEU A 933 27.65 14.37 3.13
C LEU A 933 28.69 13.91 2.10
N ARG A 934 28.20 13.54 0.91
CA ARG A 934 29.07 13.29 -0.24
C ARG A 934 29.53 14.63 -0.81
N VAL A 935 30.58 15.21 -0.23
CA VAL A 935 31.21 16.43 -0.76
C VAL A 935 31.71 16.13 -2.17
N ARG A 936 31.01 16.63 -3.19
CA ARG A 936 31.54 16.67 -4.56
C ARG A 936 32.53 17.80 -4.60
N GLY A 937 33.81 17.49 -4.83
CA GLY A 937 34.87 18.49 -4.91
C GLY A 937 34.48 19.62 -5.88
N THR A 938 34.20 20.79 -5.33
CA THR A 938 34.01 22.00 -6.13
C THR A 938 35.35 22.40 -6.71
N GLU A 939 35.38 22.41 -8.04
CA GLU A 939 36.21 23.21 -8.95
C GLU A 939 37.37 23.97 -8.28
N LYS A 940 38.61 23.69 -8.73
CA LYS A 940 39.71 24.66 -8.66
C LYS A 940 39.30 25.93 -9.40
N ARG A 941 38.53 26.82 -8.77
CA ARG A 941 38.28 28.16 -9.28
C ARG A 941 39.54 28.98 -9.13
N VAL A 942 39.89 29.57 -10.26
CA VAL A 942 40.98 30.50 -10.48
C VAL A 942 41.00 31.56 -9.38
N ARG A 943 42.20 31.81 -8.83
CA ARG A 943 42.50 32.91 -7.91
C ARG A 943 41.86 34.21 -8.41
N ASN A 944 40.99 34.81 -7.61
CA ASN A 944 41.00 36.24 -7.28
C ASN A 944 39.74 36.61 -6.50
N THR A 945 39.87 36.70 -5.17
CA THR A 945 39.38 37.80 -4.30
C THR A 945 39.50 37.34 -2.84
N GLN A 946 40.21 38.13 -2.03
CA GLN A 946 40.38 37.91 -0.60
C GLN A 946 39.13 38.38 0.13
N THR A 947 38.34 37.44 0.68
CA THR A 947 37.62 37.48 1.98
C THR A 947 36.49 36.44 1.98
N GLU A 948 36.84 35.16 2.06
CA GLU A 948 35.90 34.15 2.58
C GLU A 948 36.64 33.27 3.58
N LEU A 949 36.07 33.13 4.77
CA LEU A 949 36.50 32.19 5.81
C LEU A 949 36.60 30.78 5.20
N PRO A 950 37.63 29.98 5.54
CA PRO A 950 37.72 28.62 5.02
C PRO A 950 36.51 27.83 5.53
N ARG A 951 35.54 27.52 4.65
CA ARG A 951 34.49 26.54 4.95
C ARG A 951 35.20 25.23 5.27
N LYS A 952 35.21 24.82 6.54
CA LYS A 952 35.69 23.49 6.94
C LYS A 952 34.95 22.46 6.10
N GLU A 953 35.68 21.59 5.43
CA GLU A 953 35.12 20.44 4.73
C GLU A 953 34.62 19.44 5.80
N TYR A 954 33.31 19.45 6.06
CA TYR A 954 32.68 18.48 6.95
C TYR A 954 32.17 17.30 6.14
N VAL A 955 32.58 16.08 6.53
CA VAL A 955 32.17 14.84 5.87
C VAL A 955 30.82 14.35 6.41
N ILE A 956 30.54 14.68 7.68
CA ILE A 956 29.30 14.31 8.37
C ILE A 956 28.60 15.59 8.80
N ALA A 957 27.27 15.61 8.69
CA ALA A 957 26.46 16.73 9.15
C ALA A 957 26.73 17.04 10.65
N GLU A 958 26.83 18.32 11.02
CA GLU A 958 27.10 18.72 12.41
C GLU A 958 25.93 18.41 13.36
N THR A 959 24.72 18.24 12.82
CA THR A 959 23.51 17.90 13.58
C THR A 959 22.95 16.56 13.13
N PRO A 960 22.51 15.70 14.08
CA PRO A 960 21.85 14.45 13.74
C PRO A 960 20.44 14.76 13.23
N PHE A 961 19.98 14.04 12.21
CA PHE A 961 18.61 14.23 11.71
C PHE A 961 17.57 13.40 12.50
N HIS A 962 18.03 12.36 13.23
CA HIS A 962 17.21 11.67 14.23
C HIS A 962 17.95 11.48 15.55
N ILE A 963 17.21 11.65 16.65
CA ILE A 963 17.60 11.27 18.01
C ILE A 963 16.56 10.25 18.46
N LEU A 964 16.98 9.00 18.58
CA LEU A 964 16.15 7.87 18.92
C LEU A 964 16.32 7.58 20.41
N CYS A 965 15.19 7.48 21.10
CA CYS A 965 15.16 7.17 22.52
C CYS A 965 14.48 5.81 22.74
N GLY A 966 14.72 5.20 23.89
CA GLY A 966 13.93 4.06 24.33
C GLY A 966 14.56 3.13 25.35
N HIS A 967 15.85 3.27 25.60
CA HIS A 967 16.58 2.46 26.57
C HIS A 967 16.59 3.11 27.95
N ASP A 968 16.59 2.28 28.98
CA ASP A 968 16.69 2.73 30.38
C ASP A 968 18.16 2.70 30.89
N ASP A 969 19.07 2.10 30.13
CA ASP A 969 20.51 2.00 30.44
C ASP A 969 21.36 2.17 29.18
N ILE A 970 22.69 2.20 29.34
CA ILE A 970 23.68 2.48 28.31
C ILE A 970 23.52 1.59 27.08
N ILE A 971 23.74 2.17 25.89
CA ILE A 971 23.74 1.42 24.64
C ILE A 971 25.07 0.70 24.51
N THR A 972 25.04 -0.60 24.22
CA THR A 972 26.24 -1.47 24.16
C THR A 972 26.58 -1.88 22.74
N CYS A 973 25.57 -2.09 21.88
CA CYS A 973 25.76 -2.51 20.51
C CYS A 973 24.70 -1.89 19.58
N LEU A 974 25.06 -1.73 18.30
CA LEU A 974 24.23 -1.11 17.29
C LEU A 974 24.33 -1.86 15.95
N TYR A 975 23.22 -1.85 15.23
CA TYR A 975 23.15 -2.28 13.84
C TYR A 975 22.28 -1.32 13.03
N VAL A 976 22.70 -1.03 11.80
CA VAL A 976 22.00 -0.13 10.90
C VAL A 976 21.90 -0.75 9.51
N SER A 977 20.72 -0.67 8.90
CA SER A 977 20.51 -1.15 7.53
C SER A 977 19.57 -0.22 6.75
N ALA A 978 20.11 0.35 5.66
CA ALA A 978 19.32 1.13 4.71
C ALA A 978 18.33 0.25 3.94
N GLU A 979 18.72 -1.00 3.62
CA GLU A 979 17.89 -1.95 2.86
C GLU A 979 16.65 -2.37 3.65
N LEU A 980 16.84 -2.67 4.94
CA LEU A 980 15.74 -3.03 5.83
C LEU A 980 15.09 -1.79 6.47
N ASP A 981 15.55 -0.58 6.18
CA ASP A 981 15.10 0.69 6.80
C ASP A 981 14.97 0.54 8.33
N ILE A 982 16.07 0.17 8.99
CA ILE A 982 16.06 -0.14 10.42
C ILE A 982 17.34 0.31 11.13
N VAL A 983 17.16 0.76 12.36
CA VAL A 983 18.19 0.93 13.39
C VAL A 983 17.83 -0.02 14.53
N ILE A 984 18.78 -0.84 14.94
CA ILE A 984 18.62 -1.77 16.05
C ILE A 984 19.67 -1.43 17.10
N SER A 985 19.24 -1.18 18.33
CA SER A 985 20.09 -0.87 19.47
C SER A 985 19.93 -1.91 20.56
N GLY A 986 21.05 -2.40 21.09
CA GLY A 986 21.09 -3.24 22.28
C GLY A 986 21.62 -2.45 23.46
N SER A 987 21.05 -2.69 24.64
CA SER A 987 21.42 -1.99 25.88
C SER A 987 21.74 -2.97 27.00
N LYS A 988 22.43 -2.43 28.02
CA LYS A 988 22.68 -3.08 29.29
C LYS A 988 21.39 -3.33 30.10
N ASP A 989 20.28 -2.66 29.76
CA ASP A 989 18.94 -2.92 30.33
C ASP A 989 18.32 -4.28 29.92
N GLY A 990 19.04 -5.05 29.09
CA GLY A 990 18.64 -6.36 28.60
C GLY A 990 17.59 -6.29 27.48
N THR A 991 17.39 -5.11 26.88
CA THR A 991 16.46 -4.90 25.78
C THR A 991 17.18 -4.55 24.47
N CYS A 992 16.52 -4.92 23.38
CA CYS A 992 16.91 -4.58 22.02
C CYS A 992 15.77 -3.81 21.36
N VAL A 993 15.99 -2.56 20.99
CA VAL A 993 14.96 -1.65 20.47
C VAL A 993 15.15 -1.42 18.97
N PHE A 994 14.02 -1.35 18.25
CA PHE A 994 13.97 -1.26 16.79
C PHE A 994 13.31 0.05 16.40
N HIS A 995 13.99 0.87 15.60
CA HIS A 995 13.43 2.09 15.00
C HIS A 995 13.55 2.07 13.48
N THR A 996 12.67 2.79 12.79
CA THR A 996 12.81 3.03 11.35
C THR A 996 13.96 4.02 11.12
N LEU A 997 14.79 3.75 10.10
CA LEU A 997 15.95 4.58 9.80
C LEU A 997 15.56 5.96 9.26
N ARG A 998 14.46 6.04 8.52
CA ARG A 998 14.01 7.26 7.79
C ARG A 998 13.07 8.17 8.54
N GLU A 999 12.16 7.56 9.29
CA GLU A 999 11.11 8.29 10.01
C GLU A 999 11.48 8.41 11.50
N GLY A 1000 12.53 7.71 11.96
CA GLY A 1000 12.94 7.67 13.35
C GLY A 1000 11.90 7.04 14.28
N ARG A 1001 10.98 6.22 13.73
CA ARG A 1001 9.82 5.70 14.46
C ARG A 1001 10.13 4.42 15.20
N TYR A 1002 9.73 4.33 16.45
CA TYR A 1002 9.71 3.06 17.18
C TYR A 1002 8.85 2.00 16.47
N ILE A 1003 9.41 0.80 16.29
CA ILE A 1003 8.74 -0.37 15.68
C ILE A 1003 8.36 -1.38 16.76
N ARG A 1004 9.34 -1.82 17.56
CA ARG A 1004 9.20 -2.86 18.59
C ARG A 1004 10.43 -2.90 19.51
N SER A 1005 10.31 -3.65 20.60
CA SER A 1005 11.41 -4.00 21.50
C SER A 1005 11.39 -5.51 21.77
N LEU A 1006 12.58 -6.09 21.89
CA LEU A 1006 12.81 -7.47 22.32
C LEU A 1006 13.53 -7.44 23.66
N ARG A 1007 13.26 -8.42 24.52
CA ARG A 1007 13.93 -8.55 25.81
C ARG A 1007 14.66 -9.88 25.86
N HIS A 1008 15.87 -9.86 26.42
CA HIS A 1008 16.61 -11.06 26.75
C HIS A 1008 15.75 -11.97 27.65
N PRO A 1009 15.64 -13.30 27.39
CA PRO A 1009 14.76 -14.17 28.18
C PRO A 1009 15.01 -14.14 29.70
N SER A 1010 16.27 -14.04 30.12
CA SER A 1010 16.69 -13.88 31.53
C SER A 1010 16.83 -12.43 31.98
N GLY A 1011 16.68 -11.45 31.08
CA GLY A 1011 16.93 -10.03 31.36
C GLY A 1011 18.41 -9.62 31.43
N SER A 1012 19.34 -10.51 31.06
CA SER A 1012 20.78 -10.25 31.00
C SER A 1012 21.15 -9.09 30.08
N ALA A 1013 22.23 -8.38 30.42
CA ALA A 1013 22.75 -7.27 29.62
C ALA A 1013 23.19 -7.74 28.23
N LEU A 1014 22.76 -7.03 27.19
CA LEU A 1014 23.17 -7.36 25.82
C LEU A 1014 24.58 -6.84 25.57
N SER A 1015 25.46 -7.69 25.06
CA SER A 1015 26.85 -7.34 24.78
C SER A 1015 27.14 -7.19 23.29
N LYS A 1016 26.55 -8.04 22.44
CA LYS A 1016 26.81 -8.06 20.98
C LYS A 1016 25.52 -8.27 20.21
N LEU A 1017 25.47 -7.70 19.01
CA LEU A 1017 24.33 -7.75 18.09
C LEU A 1017 24.84 -7.94 16.67
N VAL A 1018 24.30 -8.94 15.98
CA VAL A 1018 24.57 -9.21 14.57
C VAL A 1018 23.26 -9.40 13.84
N ALA A 1019 23.08 -8.72 12.71
CA ALA A 1019 21.89 -8.87 11.89
C ALA A 1019 22.25 -9.09 10.41
N SER A 1020 21.47 -9.97 9.79
CA SER A 1020 21.59 -10.33 8.38
C SER A 1020 20.70 -9.43 7.52
N ARG A 1021 21.12 -9.19 6.27
CA ARG A 1021 20.31 -8.54 5.21
C ARG A 1021 18.96 -9.24 4.96
N HIS A 1022 18.83 -10.50 5.41
CA HIS A 1022 17.59 -11.26 5.33
C HIS A 1022 16.62 -11.00 6.50
N GLY A 1023 16.99 -10.18 7.49
CA GLY A 1023 16.16 -9.91 8.66
C GLY A 1023 16.25 -10.99 9.75
N ARG A 1024 17.37 -11.70 9.85
CA ARG A 1024 17.69 -12.58 10.99
C ARG A 1024 18.62 -11.84 11.94
N ILE A 1025 18.34 -11.90 13.23
CA ILE A 1025 18.99 -11.07 14.24
C ILE A 1025 19.46 -11.98 15.37
N VAL A 1026 20.73 -11.86 15.74
CA VAL A 1026 21.32 -12.58 16.87
C VAL A 1026 21.84 -11.56 17.86
N PHE A 1027 21.42 -11.70 19.12
CA PHE A 1027 22.08 -11.01 20.22
C PHE A 1027 22.73 -12.01 21.17
N TYR A 1028 23.74 -11.53 21.87
CA TYR A 1028 24.57 -12.31 22.78
C TYR A 1028 24.74 -11.59 24.12
N ALA A 1029 24.57 -12.32 25.21
CA ALA A 1029 24.79 -11.83 26.57
C ALA A 1029 26.05 -12.47 27.18
N ASP A 1030 26.91 -11.63 27.76
CA ASP A 1030 28.15 -12.10 28.41
C ASP A 1030 27.87 -12.75 29.77
N ASP A 1031 26.78 -12.36 30.45
CA ASP A 1031 26.47 -12.81 31.81
C ASP A 1031 26.06 -14.28 31.87
N ASP A 1032 25.34 -14.78 30.85
CA ASP A 1032 24.86 -16.17 30.78
C ASP A 1032 25.40 -16.94 29.56
N LEU A 1033 26.31 -16.33 28.78
CA LEU A 1033 26.97 -16.95 27.63
C LEU A 1033 25.99 -17.47 26.57
N SER A 1034 24.82 -16.83 26.44
CA SER A 1034 23.76 -17.28 25.54
C SER A 1034 23.67 -16.46 24.25
N LEU A 1035 23.41 -17.16 23.14
CA LEU A 1035 23.07 -16.61 21.83
C LEU A 1035 21.59 -16.84 21.59
N HIS A 1036 20.85 -15.78 21.25
CA HIS A 1036 19.45 -15.88 20.89
C HIS A 1036 19.20 -15.34 19.48
N LEU A 1037 18.53 -16.15 18.65
CA LEU A 1037 18.16 -15.83 17.27
C LEU A 1037 16.69 -15.42 17.20
N TYR A 1038 16.44 -14.25 16.61
CA TYR A 1038 15.12 -13.70 16.35
C TYR A 1038 14.92 -13.38 14.88
N SER A 1039 13.66 -13.40 14.44
CA SER A 1039 13.24 -12.77 13.19
C SER A 1039 13.16 -11.24 13.34
N ILE A 1040 13.21 -10.52 12.22
CA ILE A 1040 12.99 -9.07 12.17
C ILE A 1040 11.62 -8.64 12.72
N ASN A 1041 10.65 -9.57 12.71
CA ASN A 1041 9.31 -9.40 13.27
C ASN A 1041 9.20 -9.89 14.71
N GLY A 1042 10.32 -10.10 15.40
CA GLY A 1042 10.38 -10.34 16.84
C GLY A 1042 10.00 -11.74 17.31
N LYS A 1043 9.94 -12.72 16.41
CA LYS A 1043 9.73 -14.12 16.79
C LYS A 1043 11.05 -14.76 17.17
N HIS A 1044 11.12 -15.37 18.35
CA HIS A 1044 12.26 -16.15 18.80
C HIS A 1044 12.34 -17.46 18.02
N LEU A 1045 13.51 -17.77 17.44
CA LEU A 1045 13.72 -18.91 16.54
C LEU A 1045 14.57 -20.00 17.20
N ALA A 1046 15.67 -19.62 17.84
CA ALA A 1046 16.60 -20.56 18.45
C ALA A 1046 17.40 -19.92 19.58
N THR A 1047 17.86 -20.75 20.51
CA THR A 1047 18.83 -20.40 21.56
C THR A 1047 19.99 -21.36 21.47
N SER A 1048 21.20 -20.86 21.69
CA SER A 1048 22.37 -21.70 21.90
C SER A 1048 23.29 -21.09 22.93
N GLU A 1049 23.86 -21.92 23.78
CA GLU A 1049 24.93 -21.52 24.69
C GLU A 1049 26.29 -21.53 23.96
N SER A 1050 27.20 -20.68 24.41
CA SER A 1050 28.62 -20.73 24.05
C SER A 1050 29.42 -21.39 25.16
N ASN A 1051 30.39 -22.23 24.79
CA ASN A 1051 31.27 -22.93 25.75
C ASN A 1051 32.34 -22.01 26.39
N GLY A 1052 32.09 -20.71 26.42
CA GLY A 1052 33.02 -19.66 26.85
C GLY A 1052 32.61 -18.30 26.31
N ARG A 1053 33.22 -17.25 26.87
CA ARG A 1053 32.94 -15.87 26.49
C ARG A 1053 33.33 -15.62 25.03
N LEU A 1054 32.40 -15.04 24.27
CA LEU A 1054 32.63 -14.61 22.89
C LEU A 1054 33.10 -13.16 22.88
N ASN A 1055 34.28 -12.91 22.30
CA ASN A 1055 34.80 -11.55 22.12
C ASN A 1055 34.38 -10.96 20.77
N CYS A 1056 34.17 -11.81 19.76
CA CYS A 1056 33.76 -11.38 18.42
C CYS A 1056 32.74 -12.35 17.81
N VAL A 1057 31.77 -11.76 17.13
CA VAL A 1057 30.70 -12.46 16.41
C VAL A 1057 30.52 -11.71 15.10
N GLU A 1058 30.80 -12.35 13.98
CA GLU A 1058 30.75 -11.76 12.65
C GLU A 1058 29.88 -12.58 11.70
N LEU A 1059 29.23 -11.91 10.77
CA LEU A 1059 28.39 -12.56 9.76
C LEU A 1059 29.18 -12.83 8.48
N SER A 1060 28.92 -13.97 7.83
CA SER A 1060 29.47 -14.24 6.50
C SER A 1060 28.91 -13.29 5.44
N GLY A 1061 29.66 -13.07 4.35
CA GLY A 1061 29.21 -12.22 3.24
C GLY A 1061 27.92 -12.73 2.55
N CYS A 1062 27.66 -14.03 2.56
CA CYS A 1062 26.40 -14.60 2.09
C CYS A 1062 25.22 -14.35 3.06
N GLY A 1063 25.49 -14.10 4.34
CA GLY A 1063 24.48 -13.82 5.37
C GLY A 1063 23.86 -15.07 6.02
N GLU A 1064 24.39 -16.26 5.72
CA GLU A 1064 23.87 -17.56 6.19
C GLU A 1064 24.68 -18.19 7.32
N PHE A 1065 25.92 -17.76 7.54
CA PHE A 1065 26.80 -18.32 8.56
C PHE A 1065 27.25 -17.25 9.55
N LEU A 1066 27.30 -17.63 10.82
CA LEU A 1066 27.77 -16.81 11.93
C LEU A 1066 29.12 -17.35 12.40
N VAL A 1067 30.16 -16.53 12.36
CA VAL A 1067 31.51 -16.90 12.79
C VAL A 1067 31.77 -16.28 14.16
N CYS A 1068 31.96 -17.12 15.17
CA CYS A 1068 32.16 -16.70 16.56
C CYS A 1068 33.55 -17.09 17.04
N ALA A 1069 34.20 -16.21 17.81
CA ALA A 1069 35.44 -16.53 18.51
C ALA A 1069 35.55 -15.76 19.83
N GLY A 1070 36.43 -16.23 20.73
CA GLY A 1070 36.57 -15.66 22.06
C GLY A 1070 37.71 -16.26 22.86
N ASP A 1071 37.47 -16.45 24.16
CA ASP A 1071 38.52 -16.78 25.14
C ASP A 1071 39.15 -18.15 24.94
N GLN A 1072 38.40 -19.10 24.39
CA GLN A 1072 38.90 -20.46 24.11
C GLN A 1072 39.91 -20.49 22.94
N GLY A 1073 40.04 -19.41 22.17
CA GLY A 1073 40.92 -19.37 21.00
C GLY A 1073 40.52 -20.29 19.85
N GLN A 1074 39.30 -20.82 19.88
CA GLN A 1074 38.68 -21.60 18.81
C GLN A 1074 37.76 -20.69 17.99
N ILE A 1075 37.70 -20.93 16.68
CA ILE A 1075 36.75 -20.28 15.78
C ILE A 1075 35.62 -21.27 15.49
N THR A 1076 34.39 -20.89 15.80
CA THR A 1076 33.20 -21.73 15.57
C THR A 1076 32.30 -21.08 14.53
N VAL A 1077 31.98 -21.83 13.47
CA VAL A 1077 31.01 -21.42 12.45
C VAL A 1077 29.67 -22.08 12.75
N ARG A 1078 28.64 -21.25 12.87
CA ARG A 1078 27.27 -21.64 13.17
C ARG A 1078 26.36 -21.28 12.01
N SER A 1079 25.27 -22.03 11.84
CA SER A 1079 24.23 -21.65 10.89
C SER A 1079 23.44 -20.46 11.45
N MET A 1080 23.22 -19.43 10.64
CA MET A 1080 22.31 -18.32 10.98
C MET A 1080 20.84 -18.76 11.00
N ASN A 1081 20.55 -19.97 10.52
CA ASN A 1081 19.18 -20.48 10.46
C ASN A 1081 18.73 -21.14 11.75
N THR A 1082 19.62 -21.87 12.42
CA THR A 1082 19.33 -22.69 13.60
C THR A 1082 20.25 -22.42 14.79
N LEU A 1083 21.33 -21.66 14.62
CA LEU A 1083 22.47 -21.53 15.55
C LEU A 1083 23.30 -22.81 15.78
N ASP A 1084 22.99 -23.89 15.07
CA ASP A 1084 23.75 -25.13 15.15
C ASP A 1084 25.17 -24.95 14.64
N ILE A 1085 26.11 -25.66 15.27
CA ILE A 1085 27.52 -25.60 14.91
C ILE A 1085 27.74 -26.39 13.62
N VAL A 1086 28.11 -25.70 12.55
CA VAL A 1086 28.47 -26.29 11.26
C VAL A 1086 29.91 -26.81 11.31
N LYS A 1087 30.84 -25.99 11.84
CA LYS A 1087 32.25 -26.35 11.91
C LYS A 1087 32.97 -25.67 13.08
N LYS A 1088 33.99 -26.35 13.60
CA LYS A 1088 34.95 -25.79 14.57
C LYS A 1088 36.35 -25.84 13.99
N TYR A 1089 37.05 -24.71 14.01
CA TYR A 1089 38.46 -24.60 13.61
C TYR A 1089 39.32 -24.42 14.85
N ASN A 1090 40.23 -25.35 15.09
CA ASN A 1090 41.17 -25.27 16.19
C ASN A 1090 42.20 -24.18 15.90
N GLY A 1091 42.22 -23.14 16.73
CA GLY A 1091 43.23 -22.08 16.65
C GLY A 1091 44.49 -22.42 17.44
N VAL A 1092 45.35 -21.41 17.62
CA VAL A 1092 46.64 -21.53 18.35
C VAL A 1092 46.44 -21.61 19.88
N GLY A 1093 45.21 -21.82 20.36
CA GLY A 1093 44.87 -21.88 21.79
C GLY A 1093 45.07 -20.55 22.53
N LYS A 1094 45.03 -19.43 21.81
CA LYS A 1094 45.18 -18.07 22.34
C LYS A 1094 43.87 -17.31 22.25
N VAL A 1095 43.57 -16.47 23.24
CA VAL A 1095 42.36 -15.62 23.24
C VAL A 1095 42.30 -14.80 21.96
N ILE A 1096 41.19 -14.96 21.22
CA ILE A 1096 40.90 -14.17 20.03
C ILE A 1096 40.12 -12.94 20.49
N THR A 1097 40.62 -11.77 20.13
CA THR A 1097 40.06 -10.47 20.53
C THR A 1097 39.18 -9.86 19.44
N CYS A 1098 39.50 -10.12 18.18
CA CYS A 1098 38.79 -9.58 17.02
C CYS A 1098 38.82 -10.57 15.85
N LEU A 1099 37.81 -10.46 14.98
CA LEU A 1099 37.59 -11.33 13.84
C LEU A 1099 36.99 -10.51 12.71
N THR A 1100 37.31 -10.82 11.45
CA THR A 1100 36.59 -10.29 10.29
C THR A 1100 36.49 -11.35 9.20
N VAL A 1101 35.42 -11.31 8.41
CA VAL A 1101 35.18 -12.20 7.26
C VAL A 1101 35.38 -11.42 5.98
N THR A 1102 36.19 -11.94 5.06
CA THR A 1102 36.47 -11.30 3.77
C THR A 1102 35.35 -11.60 2.75
N PRO A 1103 35.22 -10.83 1.66
CA PRO A 1103 34.22 -11.07 0.60
C PRO A 1103 34.32 -12.46 -0.04
N GLU A 1104 35.53 -13.03 -0.07
CA GLU A 1104 35.79 -14.39 -0.55
C GLU A 1104 35.50 -15.46 0.50
N GLU A 1105 34.85 -15.11 1.60
CA GLU A 1105 34.48 -16.00 2.72
C GLU A 1105 35.69 -16.65 3.43
N CYS A 1106 36.84 -15.98 3.42
CA CYS A 1106 37.96 -16.30 4.30
C CYS A 1106 37.82 -15.53 5.61
N PHE A 1107 38.50 -15.93 6.69
CA PHE A 1107 38.44 -15.20 7.96
C PHE A 1107 39.82 -14.87 8.53
N LEU A 1108 39.91 -13.66 9.09
CA LEU A 1108 41.11 -13.10 9.73
C LEU A 1108 40.83 -12.94 11.22
N ALA A 1109 41.70 -13.48 12.07
CA ALA A 1109 41.52 -13.44 13.52
C ALA A 1109 42.73 -12.81 14.22
N GLY A 1110 42.47 -11.84 15.09
CA GLY A 1110 43.48 -11.18 15.91
C GLY A 1110 43.49 -11.78 17.31
N THR A 1111 44.69 -12.07 17.82
CA THR A 1111 44.87 -12.62 19.16
C THR A 1111 45.31 -11.54 20.15
N LYS A 1112 45.05 -11.79 21.44
CA LYS A 1112 45.50 -10.92 22.54
C LYS A 1112 47.02 -10.72 22.55
N ASP A 1113 47.80 -11.66 22.03
CA ASP A 1113 49.26 -11.59 21.98
C ASP A 1113 49.79 -10.75 20.79
N GLY A 1114 48.90 -10.15 19.99
CA GLY A 1114 49.28 -9.33 18.83
C GLY A 1114 49.55 -10.13 17.55
N ILE A 1115 49.13 -11.39 17.49
CA ILE A 1115 49.28 -12.26 16.32
C ILE A 1115 48.01 -12.19 15.47
N LEU A 1116 48.19 -12.04 14.15
CA LEU A 1116 47.12 -12.14 13.15
C LEU A 1116 47.16 -13.52 12.48
N LEU A 1117 46.03 -14.22 12.54
CA LEU A 1117 45.82 -15.54 11.95
C LEU A 1117 44.99 -15.41 10.68
N VAL A 1118 45.42 -16.07 9.61
CA VAL A 1118 44.73 -16.08 8.30
C VAL A 1118 44.21 -17.48 8.02
N TYR A 1119 42.89 -17.62 7.89
CA TYR A 1119 42.24 -18.85 7.48
C TYR A 1119 41.70 -18.71 6.06
N SER A 1120 42.22 -19.54 5.15
CA SER A 1120 41.85 -19.55 3.75
C SER A 1120 41.93 -20.97 3.16
N ILE A 1121 41.51 -21.14 1.91
CA ILE A 1121 41.59 -22.43 1.22
C ILE A 1121 43.06 -22.81 1.02
N GLU A 1122 43.44 -24.01 1.47
CA GLU A 1122 44.83 -24.50 1.39
C GLU A 1122 45.25 -24.76 -0.07
N ASN A 1123 46.39 -24.20 -0.48
CA ASN A 1123 47.04 -24.54 -1.76
C ASN A 1123 48.20 -25.53 -1.51
N PRO A 1124 48.08 -26.82 -1.90
CA PRO A 1124 49.04 -27.87 -1.53
C PRO A 1124 50.46 -27.72 -2.12
N GLN A 1125 50.71 -26.78 -3.05
CA GLN A 1125 52.04 -26.63 -3.69
C GLN A 1125 52.96 -25.57 -3.05
N LEU A 1126 52.43 -24.63 -2.25
CA LEU A 1126 53.25 -23.54 -1.66
C LEU A 1126 54.17 -23.99 -0.51
N ARG A 1127 54.00 -25.21 0.03
CA ARG A 1127 54.96 -25.79 1.00
C ARG A 1127 56.27 -26.26 0.37
N LYS A 1128 56.38 -26.35 -0.96
CA LYS A 1128 57.63 -26.82 -1.62
C LYS A 1128 58.72 -25.75 -1.71
N THR A 1129 58.42 -24.47 -1.46
CA THR A 1129 59.40 -23.38 -1.58
C THR A 1129 59.94 -22.86 -0.25
N SER A 1130 59.45 -23.36 0.89
CA SER A 1130 59.90 -22.94 2.23
C SER A 1130 60.42 -24.09 3.10
N ALA A 1131 61.14 -25.05 2.51
CA ALA A 1131 62.02 -25.91 3.29
C ALA A 1131 63.24 -25.08 3.76
N PRO A 1132 63.58 -25.07 5.07
CA PRO A 1132 64.75 -24.35 5.54
C PRO A 1132 66.00 -24.99 4.94
N ARG A 1133 66.85 -24.17 4.30
CA ARG A 1133 68.20 -24.60 3.91
C ARG A 1133 68.92 -25.11 5.17
N ASN A 1134 69.12 -26.42 5.22
CA ASN A 1134 69.92 -27.12 6.23
C ASN A 1134 71.23 -26.36 6.52
N VAL A 1135 71.33 -25.81 7.72
CA VAL A 1135 72.62 -25.43 8.32
C VAL A 1135 73.32 -26.73 8.67
N LYS A 1136 74.37 -27.05 7.91
CA LYS A 1136 75.28 -28.17 8.21
C LYS A 1136 75.88 -27.97 9.61
N SER A 1137 75.46 -28.79 10.57
CA SER A 1137 76.14 -28.97 11.84
C SER A 1137 77.44 -29.75 11.63
N LYS A 1138 78.58 -29.11 11.89
CA LYS A 1138 79.86 -29.80 12.09
C LYS A 1138 79.75 -30.64 13.37
N LEU A 1139 79.86 -31.95 13.24
CA LEU A 1139 80.17 -32.86 14.33
C LEU A 1139 81.65 -32.71 14.70
N SER A 1140 81.93 -32.28 15.93
CA SER A 1140 83.19 -32.57 16.62
C SER A 1140 82.95 -33.76 17.54
N ALA A 1141 83.68 -34.84 17.29
CA ALA A 1141 83.73 -36.03 18.11
C ALA A 1141 84.20 -35.72 19.54
N THR A 1142 83.67 -36.44 20.53
CA THR A 1142 84.42 -37.15 21.58
C THR A 1142 83.46 -37.78 22.59
N GLY A 1143 83.69 -39.06 22.90
CA GLY A 1143 83.16 -39.77 24.07
C GLY A 1143 81.98 -40.68 23.80
#